data_AF-A0A263BTD9-F1
#
_entry.id   AF-A0A263BTD9-F1
#
_cell.length_a   1.000
_cell.length_b   1.000
_cell.length_c   1.000
_cell.angle_alpha   90.00
_cell.angle_beta   90.00
_cell.angle_gamma   90.00
#
_symmetry.space_group_name_H-M   'P 1'
#
loop_
_entity.id
_entity.type
_entity.pdbx_description
1 polymer ?
#
loop_
_entity_poly.entity_id
_entity_poly.type
_entity_poly.pdbx_seq_one_letter_code
_entity_poly.pdbx_strand_id
1 'polypeptide(L)'
;MKERKMLKKLVNVLLLFVLVFAVVAPTASGQGITKEDRFNLIQAKAKAPLTTTPPMNYKQKIVKKSIDDNELNGNINVQNAQADVLILEHIKPWSEDSTSIALTDLGISHETKRMDEVGAINLSQYKLIIIANDQDQLFYNTYGQNKVLFDNYVSTGGTLLFGIADQGWNFGTLQATLPGNVETFMLYEGNNTIADNNHPIVTGELSDGIPLISSDLSALYASHRSIVENTLPAGSNVILRAASDNSPTLVEYSLGKGTVIASGLTWEIFYNKNWGYEFSNKAYDDLLLYAYGGGAPASEIVFFLPGLLGSELYTVDEHIGTTPGLEHPLMNHRVWAPTPNDGYFAKHMVDHLAMNADGSEIDKLIAGDPLLAYYGQMMQQIQAQGYVVVPFGYDWRLDNAVNAEKLSAMIETIRNQYGIDKVNIVAHSMGGLIAAKYLSNGNADKVNKMVTIGTPYLGSPKTAYVFGTGRILGGLAGEVISENIAGVINNMPSAYQNLPSPQWFDLLGESYLNVEWDHNWFTENTYKNLETYSATKNLLNEWLNGSMVNNAETFHNSLDLLNNVVAQDNTYFIIGNNKPTIGKVSVEMDETNVGWELDNIKDIDLVSGDGTVPLFSATIGNNTPADRTYYVAEEHDGLTNNQDVIMQVLNILKGDSNDLAGNIDRLPQETKMIKLKVESPVELHVLDAFGKHMGPNGYYVEEKIKNGSYYLLGENNHKKVAFLNNGTYQVVLKGTGTGTMDFTMQVVDENDAVQKTIRFNDVNITPTTIIKAQIVNETIVMLLADWNGDDVVDETIYPSLLLNQVQSDDETAPELDVIVDGTKGNNDWYVSDVTVDMVATDAETGVSKIEYIINEGGLTNLFNQKLSFNHDGIYEILGKAWDNNQNFNEKYIELKIDKTKPTIALSTMNRVYAYGEELSIEYVTNDNLSGVATVTAELDGKLFASGETIKLNKQGFIKLKITTVDNAGNINFVSRHILVTDKPYLFRR
;
A
#
# COMPACT_ATOMS: atom_id res chain seq x y z
N MET A 1 -12.36 -16.87 27.81
CA MET A 1 -11.80 -16.09 26.69
C MET A 1 -11.22 -14.71 27.07
N LYS A 2 -11.95 -13.81 27.74
CA LYS A 2 -11.44 -12.45 28.10
C LYS A 2 -10.18 -12.44 28.98
N GLU A 3 -10.04 -13.35 29.95
CA GLU A 3 -8.87 -13.40 30.84
C GLU A 3 -7.60 -13.94 30.17
N ARG A 4 -7.70 -14.84 29.18
CA ARG A 4 -6.56 -15.33 28.39
C ARG A 4 -6.03 -14.29 27.39
N LYS A 5 -6.90 -13.52 26.72
CA LYS A 5 -6.50 -12.38 25.86
C LYS A 5 -5.87 -11.24 26.70
N MET A 6 -6.31 -11.04 27.95
CA MET A 6 -5.75 -10.02 28.85
C MET A 6 -4.38 -10.43 29.43
N LEU A 7 -4.20 -11.70 29.82
CA LEU A 7 -2.91 -12.22 30.31
C LEU A 7 -1.84 -12.27 29.18
N LYS A 8 -2.24 -12.59 27.94
CA LYS A 8 -1.35 -12.60 26.75
C LYS A 8 -0.91 -11.19 26.33
N LYS A 9 -1.81 -10.19 26.37
CA LYS A 9 -1.44 -8.77 26.17
C LYS A 9 -0.52 -8.24 27.26
N LEU A 10 -0.70 -8.67 28.52
CA LEU A 10 0.18 -8.29 29.64
C LEU A 10 1.60 -8.84 29.50
N VAL A 11 1.77 -10.04 28.93
CA VAL A 11 3.09 -10.63 28.68
C VAL A 11 3.84 -9.92 27.53
N ASN A 12 3.15 -9.57 26.44
CA ASN A 12 3.73 -8.80 25.34
C ASN A 12 4.04 -7.34 25.75
N VAL A 13 3.21 -6.72 26.59
CA VAL A 13 3.49 -5.40 27.17
C VAL A 13 4.64 -5.46 28.17
N LEU A 14 4.78 -6.54 28.96
CA LEU A 14 5.93 -6.72 29.86
C LEU A 14 7.25 -6.91 29.09
N LEU A 15 7.24 -7.65 27.97
CA LEU A 15 8.42 -7.82 27.11
C LEU A 15 8.82 -6.49 26.43
N LEU A 16 7.85 -5.66 26.04
CA LEU A 16 8.12 -4.31 25.53
C LEU A 16 8.62 -3.35 26.64
N PHE A 17 8.10 -3.47 27.87
CA PHE A 17 8.55 -2.68 29.03
C PHE A 17 9.98 -3.00 29.46
N VAL A 18 10.43 -4.26 29.29
CA VAL A 18 11.83 -4.65 29.51
C VAL A 18 12.76 -4.05 28.44
N LEU A 19 12.26 -3.84 27.21
CA LEU A 19 13.00 -3.22 26.10
C LEU A 19 13.16 -1.69 26.23
N VAL A 20 12.17 -0.98 26.79
CA VAL A 20 12.26 0.48 26.96
C VAL A 20 13.18 0.89 28.13
N PHE A 21 13.35 0.04 29.15
CA PHE A 21 14.17 0.37 30.33
C PHE A 21 15.66 0.02 30.22
N ALA A 22 16.10 -0.70 29.18
CA ALA A 22 17.51 -1.05 29.01
C ALA A 22 18.37 0.10 28.45
N VAL A 23 17.78 1.21 28.00
CA VAL A 23 18.53 2.30 27.35
C VAL A 23 18.53 3.63 28.12
N VAL A 24 17.61 3.91 29.04
CA VAL A 24 17.67 5.18 29.81
C VAL A 24 17.05 5.08 31.20
N ALA A 25 17.80 5.48 32.23
CA ALA A 25 17.28 6.03 33.48
C ALA A 25 18.15 7.23 33.90
N PRO A 26 17.67 8.23 34.68
CA PRO A 26 16.30 8.70 34.89
C PRO A 26 16.16 10.26 34.85
N THR A 27 14.95 10.82 34.81
CA THR A 27 14.36 11.71 35.84
C THR A 27 13.05 12.39 35.41
N ALA A 28 12.21 12.64 36.43
CA ALA A 28 11.06 13.54 36.52
C ALA A 28 9.65 12.96 36.26
N SER A 29 8.81 13.29 37.24
CA SER A 29 7.51 12.76 37.64
C SER A 29 6.33 13.51 37.02
N GLY A 30 5.18 12.85 36.85
CA GLY A 30 3.88 13.54 36.96
C GLY A 30 2.72 12.98 36.14
N GLN A 31 1.88 12.18 36.82
CA GLN A 31 0.43 11.97 36.64
C GLN A 31 -0.14 11.59 35.26
N GLY A 32 -0.60 10.34 35.17
CA GLY A 32 -1.38 9.83 34.05
C GLY A 32 -2.81 10.37 34.02
N ILE A 33 -3.22 10.85 32.85
CA ILE A 33 -4.60 11.17 32.49
C ILE A 33 -5.15 9.98 31.70
N THR A 34 -6.33 9.48 32.05
CA THR A 34 -6.90 8.28 31.43
C THR A 34 -7.53 8.58 30.06
N LYS A 35 -7.73 7.54 29.24
CA LYS A 35 -8.36 7.63 27.89
C LYS A 35 -9.75 8.29 27.92
N GLU A 36 -10.45 8.21 29.04
CA GLU A 36 -11.82 8.69 29.21
C GLU A 36 -11.88 10.20 29.50
N ASP A 37 -10.85 10.74 30.16
CA ASP A 37 -10.71 12.18 30.42
C ASP A 37 -10.39 12.99 29.15
N ARG A 38 -9.75 12.35 28.15
CA ARG A 38 -9.48 12.98 26.84
C ARG A 38 -10.74 13.09 25.98
N PHE A 39 -11.67 12.15 26.09
CA PHE A 39 -12.90 12.14 25.30
C PHE A 39 -13.86 13.28 25.71
N ASN A 40 -13.90 13.60 27.01
CA ASN A 40 -14.79 14.65 27.53
C ASN A 40 -14.26 16.08 27.31
N LEU A 41 -12.96 16.27 27.08
CA LEU A 41 -12.40 17.60 26.76
C LEU A 41 -12.69 18.03 25.31
N ILE A 42 -12.92 17.07 24.41
CA ILE A 42 -13.15 17.28 22.97
C ILE A 42 -14.57 17.79 22.68
N GLN A 43 -15.56 17.38 23.49
CA GLN A 43 -16.96 17.82 23.34
C GLN A 43 -17.20 19.29 23.74
N ALA A 44 -16.26 19.94 24.46
CA ALA A 44 -16.45 21.28 24.99
C ALA A 44 -15.97 22.43 24.06
N LYS A 45 -15.29 22.14 22.94
CA LYS A 45 -14.77 23.17 22.01
C LYS A 45 -15.63 23.41 20.78
N ALA A 46 -16.71 22.67 20.59
CA ALA A 46 -17.64 22.84 19.48
C ALA A 46 -18.66 23.96 19.73
N LYS A 47 -18.22 25.24 19.75
CA LYS A 47 -19.11 26.41 19.59
C LYS A 47 -18.33 27.72 19.45
N ALA A 48 -17.86 28.02 18.25
CA ALA A 48 -17.70 29.39 17.77
C ALA A 48 -17.65 29.39 16.23
N PRO A 49 -18.43 30.24 15.54
CA PRO A 49 -18.40 30.32 14.08
C PRO A 49 -17.22 31.18 13.63
N LEU A 50 -16.48 30.74 12.60
CA LEU A 50 -15.46 31.56 11.97
C LEU A 50 -15.71 31.71 10.47
N THR A 51 -15.58 32.97 10.09
CA THR A 51 -15.83 33.59 8.80
C THR A 51 -14.69 33.38 7.82
N THR A 52 -15.05 33.44 6.54
CA THR A 52 -14.26 33.26 5.32
C THR A 52 -13.13 34.29 5.13
N THR A 53 -11.87 33.83 5.14
CA THR A 53 -10.79 34.23 4.20
C THR A 53 -9.52 33.38 4.44
N PRO A 54 -8.82 32.89 3.40
CA PRO A 54 -7.56 32.14 3.56
C PRO A 54 -6.35 33.07 3.65
N PRO A 55 -5.42 32.89 4.60
CA PRO A 55 -4.10 33.51 4.55
C PRO A 55 -3.09 32.59 3.85
N MET A 56 -2.50 33.16 2.82
CA MET A 56 -1.30 32.76 2.10
C MET A 56 -0.06 32.99 3.00
N ASN A 57 0.85 32.00 3.10
CA ASN A 57 2.33 32.14 3.20
C ASN A 57 2.99 30.85 3.72
N TYR A 58 4.02 30.37 3.00
CA TYR A 58 4.96 29.39 3.52
C TYR A 58 6.41 29.73 3.12
N LYS A 59 7.34 29.71 4.10
CA LYS A 59 8.77 30.04 3.95
C LYS A 59 9.57 29.28 5.03
N GLN A 60 10.49 28.37 4.63
CA GLN A 60 11.96 28.41 4.90
C GLN A 60 12.71 27.04 5.06
N LYS A 61 13.83 26.98 4.29
CA LYS A 61 15.24 26.58 4.59
C LYS A 61 15.63 25.12 4.88
N ILE A 62 16.41 24.58 3.92
CA ILE A 62 17.30 23.41 4.06
C ILE A 62 18.66 23.86 4.63
N VAL A 63 19.16 23.15 5.64
CA VAL A 63 20.53 23.24 6.15
C VAL A 63 21.44 22.43 5.22
N LYS A 64 22.37 23.09 4.53
CA LYS A 64 23.45 22.43 3.76
C LYS A 64 24.33 21.61 4.72
N LYS A 65 24.30 20.27 4.60
CA LYS A 65 25.29 19.37 5.19
C LYS A 65 26.09 18.76 4.04
N SER A 66 27.39 19.02 4.04
CA SER A 66 28.36 18.45 3.10
C SER A 66 28.31 16.93 3.16
N ILE A 67 27.98 16.29 2.03
CA ILE A 67 28.19 14.87 1.82
C ILE A 67 29.58 14.73 1.18
N ASP A 68 30.41 13.84 1.74
CA ASP A 68 31.77 13.55 1.28
C ASP A 68 31.79 13.01 -0.16
N ASP A 69 32.56 13.65 -1.03
CA ASP A 69 32.76 13.36 -2.46
C ASP A 69 33.49 12.03 -2.79
N ASN A 70 33.42 10.99 -1.94
CA ASN A 70 34.26 9.79 -2.11
C ASN A 70 33.53 8.46 -2.40
N GLU A 71 32.21 8.45 -2.68
CA GLU A 71 31.49 7.21 -3.05
C GLU A 71 30.73 7.24 -4.39
N LEU A 72 31.20 8.01 -5.39
CA LEU A 72 30.63 7.99 -6.75
C LEU A 72 31.66 7.90 -7.89
N ASN A 73 32.83 7.31 -7.66
CA ASN A 73 33.78 7.00 -8.74
C ASN A 73 33.62 5.56 -9.25
N GLY A 74 32.46 5.28 -9.83
CA GLY A 74 32.34 4.25 -10.86
C GLY A 74 32.73 4.87 -12.20
N ASN A 75 33.86 4.44 -12.77
CA ASN A 75 34.42 4.94 -14.03
C ASN A 75 33.36 5.02 -15.17
N ILE A 76 32.75 6.19 -15.34
CA ILE A 76 32.07 6.56 -16.57
C ILE A 76 33.15 7.07 -17.52
N ASN A 77 33.32 6.36 -18.63
CA ASN A 77 34.13 6.79 -19.74
C ASN A 77 33.37 7.91 -20.47
N VAL A 78 33.37 9.12 -19.90
CA VAL A 78 32.76 10.31 -20.53
C VAL A 78 33.67 10.77 -21.66
N GLN A 79 33.39 10.31 -22.88
CA GLN A 79 33.88 11.00 -24.07
C GLN A 79 32.87 12.09 -24.45
N ASN A 80 33.26 13.34 -24.15
CA ASN A 80 32.79 14.61 -24.71
C ASN A 80 31.28 14.77 -24.97
N ALA A 81 30.49 14.99 -23.93
CA ALA A 81 29.24 15.73 -24.07
C ALA A 81 29.55 17.23 -24.23
N GLN A 82 29.02 17.87 -25.27
CA GLN A 82 29.17 19.30 -25.55
C GLN A 82 28.34 20.12 -24.56
N ALA A 83 28.90 21.19 -23.97
CA ALA A 83 28.20 22.06 -23.02
C ALA A 83 27.15 22.96 -23.70
N ASP A 84 26.00 23.15 -23.05
CA ASP A 84 24.89 24.00 -23.55
C ASP A 84 25.12 25.50 -23.30
N VAL A 85 25.91 25.86 -22.27
CA VAL A 85 26.20 27.26 -21.89
C VAL A 85 27.70 27.57 -21.94
N LEU A 86 28.06 28.69 -22.54
CA LEU A 86 29.42 29.23 -22.52
C LEU A 86 29.53 30.42 -21.58
N ILE A 87 30.36 30.31 -20.55
CA ILE A 87 30.74 31.43 -19.68
C ILE A 87 32.06 32.02 -20.20
N LEU A 88 32.07 33.32 -20.50
CA LEU A 88 33.27 34.04 -20.90
C LEU A 88 33.82 34.86 -19.72
N GLU A 89 35.01 34.50 -19.27
CA GLU A 89 35.64 35.05 -18.06
C GLU A 89 37.18 35.04 -18.19
N HIS A 90 37.85 36.14 -17.83
CA HIS A 90 39.30 36.17 -17.60
C HIS A 90 39.67 35.98 -16.13
N ILE A 91 38.88 36.60 -15.24
CA ILE A 91 39.07 36.63 -13.79
C ILE A 91 37.70 36.45 -13.14
N LYS A 92 37.65 35.70 -12.03
CA LYS A 92 36.43 35.51 -11.25
C LYS A 92 35.82 36.86 -10.86
N PRO A 93 34.57 37.18 -11.27
CA PRO A 93 33.89 38.41 -10.88
C PRO A 93 33.85 38.51 -9.36
N TRP A 94 34.30 39.63 -8.79
CA TRP A 94 34.30 39.81 -7.33
C TRP A 94 35.04 38.72 -6.54
N SER A 95 35.98 38.02 -7.18
CA SER A 95 36.66 36.83 -6.63
C SER A 95 35.73 35.65 -6.29
N GLU A 96 34.57 35.53 -6.95
CA GLU A 96 33.58 34.47 -6.74
C GLU A 96 33.28 33.67 -8.03
N ASP A 97 32.86 32.42 -7.87
CA ASP A 97 32.48 31.51 -8.98
C ASP A 97 30.96 31.30 -9.09
N SER A 98 30.19 32.32 -8.68
CA SER A 98 28.75 32.17 -8.45
C SER A 98 27.94 31.77 -9.67
N THR A 99 28.31 32.21 -10.87
CA THR A 99 27.61 31.82 -12.10
C THR A 99 27.77 30.33 -12.41
N SER A 100 28.99 29.80 -12.29
CA SER A 100 29.26 28.36 -12.52
C SER A 100 28.57 27.51 -11.45
N ILE A 101 28.61 27.95 -10.20
CA ILE A 101 27.91 27.28 -9.09
C ILE A 101 26.41 27.27 -9.33
N ALA A 102 25.80 28.42 -9.63
CA ALA A 102 24.36 28.52 -9.87
C ALA A 102 23.93 27.63 -11.06
N LEU A 103 24.67 27.65 -12.18
CA LEU A 103 24.36 26.78 -13.32
C LEU A 103 24.52 25.29 -12.97
N THR A 104 25.51 24.92 -12.16
CA THR A 104 25.67 23.54 -11.66
C THR A 104 24.49 23.12 -10.80
N ASP A 105 24.09 23.97 -9.85
CA ASP A 105 22.97 23.73 -8.93
C ASP A 105 21.64 23.62 -9.69
N LEU A 106 21.50 24.35 -10.80
CA LEU A 106 20.38 24.28 -11.74
C LEU A 106 20.46 23.09 -12.72
N GLY A 107 21.51 22.28 -12.67
CA GLY A 107 21.71 21.13 -13.59
C GLY A 107 22.00 21.52 -15.04
N ILE A 108 22.44 22.75 -15.29
CA ILE A 108 22.73 23.27 -16.64
C ILE A 108 24.19 23.02 -17.00
N SER A 109 24.42 22.23 -18.05
CA SER A 109 25.77 21.96 -18.55
C SER A 109 26.42 23.24 -19.09
N HIS A 110 27.62 23.53 -18.60
CA HIS A 110 28.33 24.75 -18.96
C HIS A 110 29.83 24.53 -19.02
N GLU A 111 30.51 25.39 -19.78
CA GLU A 111 31.97 25.48 -19.78
C GLU A 111 32.41 26.94 -19.68
N THR A 112 33.58 27.16 -19.08
CA THR A 112 34.18 28.49 -18.95
C THR A 112 35.38 28.62 -19.88
N LYS A 113 35.44 29.71 -20.65
CA LYS A 113 36.54 30.05 -21.55
C LYS A 113 36.96 31.49 -21.39
N ARG A 114 38.18 31.81 -21.80
CA ARG A 114 38.66 33.19 -21.82
C ARG A 114 38.15 33.92 -23.06
N MET A 115 37.95 35.23 -22.95
CA MET A 115 37.52 36.07 -24.07
C MET A 115 38.57 36.14 -25.18
N ASP A 116 39.86 35.95 -24.88
CA ASP A 116 40.92 35.84 -25.90
C ASP A 116 40.88 34.54 -26.72
N GLU A 117 40.15 33.52 -26.27
CA GLU A 117 39.91 32.28 -27.00
C GLU A 117 38.68 32.36 -27.94
N VAL A 118 37.83 33.39 -27.80
CA VAL A 118 36.49 33.43 -28.43
C VAL A 118 36.51 33.31 -29.95
N GLY A 119 37.56 33.82 -30.61
CA GLY A 119 37.69 33.76 -32.07
C GLY A 119 37.89 32.33 -32.62
N ALA A 120 38.26 31.37 -31.78
CA ALA A 120 38.40 29.97 -32.13
C ALA A 120 37.18 29.12 -31.72
N ILE A 121 36.21 29.71 -30.99
CA ILE A 121 35.03 29.01 -30.48
C ILE A 121 33.89 29.15 -31.49
N ASN A 122 33.23 28.04 -31.84
CA ASN A 122 31.99 28.09 -32.59
C ASN A 122 30.83 28.50 -31.68
N LEU A 123 30.55 29.80 -31.57
CA LEU A 123 29.51 30.32 -30.67
C LEU A 123 28.11 29.76 -30.94
N SER A 124 27.79 29.33 -32.17
CA SER A 124 26.47 28.81 -32.51
C SER A 124 26.14 27.46 -31.87
N GLN A 125 27.10 26.81 -31.22
CA GLN A 125 26.88 25.51 -30.56
C GLN A 125 26.27 25.66 -29.15
N TYR A 126 26.29 26.86 -28.57
CA TYR A 126 25.73 27.12 -27.25
C TYR A 126 24.33 27.70 -27.37
N LYS A 127 23.44 27.32 -26.45
CA LYS A 127 22.10 27.88 -26.31
C LYS A 127 22.14 29.26 -25.66
N LEU A 128 23.04 29.41 -24.69
CA LEU A 128 23.26 30.63 -23.92
C LEU A 128 24.76 30.94 -23.87
N ILE A 129 25.09 32.21 -24.09
CA ILE A 129 26.42 32.76 -23.78
C ILE A 129 26.25 33.73 -22.62
N ILE A 130 27.09 33.61 -21.61
CA ILE A 130 27.16 34.51 -20.47
C ILE A 130 28.48 35.27 -20.50
N ILE A 131 28.41 36.60 -20.50
CA ILE A 131 29.56 37.45 -20.24
C ILE A 131 29.51 37.84 -18.76
N ALA A 132 30.49 37.39 -17.98
CA ALA A 132 30.54 37.61 -16.54
C ALA A 132 30.84 39.09 -16.20
N ASN A 133 30.36 39.61 -15.05
CA ASN A 133 30.68 41.00 -14.68
C ASN A 133 32.13 41.14 -14.16
N ASP A 134 32.51 42.37 -13.78
CA ASP A 134 33.76 42.73 -13.11
C ASP A 134 35.00 42.03 -13.69
N GLN A 135 35.30 42.29 -14.96
CA GLN A 135 36.47 41.73 -15.64
C GLN A 135 37.64 42.73 -15.69
N ASP A 136 38.82 42.26 -16.10
CA ASP A 136 39.98 43.12 -16.34
C ASP A 136 39.85 43.96 -17.62
N GLN A 137 40.68 45.01 -17.77
CA GLN A 137 40.64 45.85 -18.96
C GLN A 137 40.99 45.09 -20.25
N LEU A 138 41.79 44.02 -20.16
CA LEU A 138 42.13 43.18 -21.30
C LEU A 138 40.88 42.47 -21.83
N PHE A 139 40.04 41.91 -20.96
CA PHE A 139 38.78 41.28 -21.33
C PHE A 139 37.90 42.24 -22.14
N TYR A 140 37.64 43.44 -21.62
CA TYR A 140 36.76 44.40 -22.27
C TYR A 140 37.32 44.93 -23.60
N ASN A 141 38.65 45.11 -23.69
CA ASN A 141 39.30 45.46 -24.95
C ASN A 141 39.13 44.34 -25.99
N THR A 142 39.30 43.09 -25.58
CA THR A 142 39.15 41.90 -26.45
C THR A 142 37.69 41.70 -26.86
N TYR A 143 36.73 41.90 -25.95
CA TYR A 143 35.30 41.94 -26.29
C TYR A 143 35.04 42.99 -27.36
N GLY A 144 35.55 44.22 -27.18
CA GLY A 144 35.37 45.31 -28.15
C GLY A 144 35.92 44.98 -29.55
N GLN A 145 37.04 44.25 -29.63
CA GLN A 145 37.60 43.76 -30.90
C GLN A 145 36.77 42.64 -31.55
N ASN A 146 36.05 41.84 -30.73
CA ASN A 146 35.30 40.67 -31.17
C ASN A 146 33.77 40.84 -31.12
N LYS A 147 33.27 42.05 -30.83
CA LYS A 147 31.84 42.37 -30.67
C LYS A 147 30.96 41.79 -31.79
N VAL A 148 31.48 41.83 -33.02
CA VAL A 148 30.78 41.31 -34.22
C VAL A 148 30.41 39.82 -34.12
N LEU A 149 31.18 39.01 -33.38
CA LEU A 149 30.84 37.60 -33.15
C LEU A 149 29.57 37.45 -32.32
N PHE A 150 29.40 38.28 -31.28
CA PHE A 150 28.21 38.30 -30.45
C PHE A 150 27.01 38.92 -31.18
N ASP A 151 27.23 39.99 -31.96
CA ASP A 151 26.19 40.52 -32.86
C ASP A 151 25.66 39.41 -33.78
N ASN A 152 26.56 38.63 -34.39
CA ASN A 152 26.18 37.53 -35.27
C ASN A 152 25.44 36.42 -34.52
N TYR A 153 26.00 35.92 -33.41
CA TYR A 153 25.40 34.86 -32.60
C TYR A 153 23.96 35.18 -32.20
N VAL A 154 23.73 36.38 -31.64
CA VAL A 154 22.39 36.81 -31.23
C VAL A 154 21.50 37.02 -32.47
N SER A 155 22.01 37.67 -33.53
CA SER A 155 21.22 37.90 -34.74
C SER A 155 20.68 36.62 -35.39
N THR A 156 21.38 35.50 -35.21
CA THR A 156 21.00 34.18 -35.73
C THR A 156 20.07 33.37 -34.83
N GLY A 157 19.79 33.81 -33.59
CA GLY A 157 18.84 33.16 -32.69
C GLY A 157 19.37 32.79 -31.31
N GLY A 158 20.65 33.07 -31.00
CA GLY A 158 21.21 32.77 -29.69
C GLY A 158 20.76 33.76 -28.59
N THR A 159 20.76 33.31 -27.34
CA THR A 159 20.55 34.19 -26.18
C THR A 159 21.89 34.59 -25.57
N LEU A 160 22.07 35.89 -25.31
CA LEU A 160 23.25 36.45 -24.64
C LEU A 160 22.83 37.13 -23.33
N LEU A 161 23.30 36.59 -22.21
CA LEU A 161 23.26 37.28 -20.92
C LEU A 161 24.55 38.06 -20.72
N PHE A 162 24.46 39.38 -20.76
CA PHE A 162 25.60 40.27 -20.63
C PHE A 162 25.62 40.92 -19.25
N GLY A 163 26.53 40.49 -18.40
CA GLY A 163 26.91 41.21 -17.19
C GLY A 163 27.73 42.46 -17.53
N ILE A 164 27.12 43.63 -17.39
CA ILE A 164 27.74 44.91 -17.72
C ILE A 164 28.24 45.67 -16.49
N ALA A 165 28.16 45.11 -15.28
CA ALA A 165 28.70 45.75 -14.09
C ALA A 165 30.25 45.74 -14.12
N ASP A 166 30.86 46.84 -14.54
CA ASP A 166 32.31 47.01 -14.62
C ASP A 166 32.85 47.86 -13.46
N GLN A 167 34.15 48.16 -13.48
CA GLN A 167 34.85 48.94 -12.44
C GLN A 167 34.62 48.44 -11.00
N GLY A 168 34.48 47.13 -10.83
CA GLY A 168 34.48 46.47 -9.54
C GLY A 168 35.91 46.24 -9.03
N TRP A 169 36.16 45.05 -8.49
CA TRP A 169 37.44 44.70 -7.87
C TRP A 169 38.54 44.40 -8.89
N ASN A 170 38.17 44.15 -10.15
CA ASN A 170 39.11 43.84 -11.23
C ASN A 170 39.45 45.07 -12.11
N PHE A 171 38.89 46.24 -11.80
CA PHE A 171 39.25 47.56 -12.36
C PHE A 171 39.14 47.72 -13.89
N GLY A 172 38.51 46.79 -14.63
CA GLY A 172 38.25 46.95 -16.06
C GLY A 172 37.09 47.90 -16.33
N THR A 173 37.08 48.52 -17.51
CA THR A 173 35.99 49.38 -17.99
C THR A 173 35.53 48.96 -19.39
N LEU A 174 34.24 48.73 -19.54
CA LEU A 174 33.54 48.45 -20.80
C LEU A 174 33.34 49.75 -21.59
N GLN A 175 34.18 49.95 -22.62
CA GLN A 175 34.09 51.10 -23.53
C GLN A 175 33.29 50.81 -24.81
N ALA A 176 33.21 49.54 -25.23
CA ALA A 176 32.45 49.12 -26.39
C ALA A 176 30.95 49.10 -26.10
N THR A 177 30.13 49.27 -27.15
CA THR A 177 28.68 49.09 -27.06
C THR A 177 28.30 47.62 -26.92
N LEU A 178 27.11 47.34 -26.42
CA LEU A 178 26.53 46.00 -26.42
C LEU A 178 26.06 45.62 -27.83
N PRO A 179 25.74 44.34 -28.11
CA PRO A 179 25.22 43.94 -29.41
C PRO A 179 24.03 44.81 -29.86
N GLY A 180 23.95 45.09 -31.16
CA GLY A 180 22.94 46.04 -31.68
C GLY A 180 23.28 47.52 -31.46
N ASN A 181 24.49 47.84 -30.98
CA ASN A 181 24.99 49.19 -30.71
C ASN A 181 24.28 49.91 -29.55
N VAL A 182 23.79 49.15 -28.57
CA VAL A 182 23.23 49.71 -27.34
C VAL A 182 24.35 50.30 -26.49
N GLU A 183 24.20 51.56 -26.11
CA GLU A 183 25.16 52.29 -25.29
C GLU A 183 24.87 52.11 -23.79
N THR A 184 25.91 52.20 -22.98
CA THR A 184 25.85 52.05 -21.52
C THR A 184 26.71 53.11 -20.86
N PHE A 185 26.36 53.51 -19.65
CA PHE A 185 27.12 54.48 -18.86
C PHE A 185 27.26 54.03 -17.41
N MET A 186 28.21 54.65 -16.71
CA MET A 186 28.51 54.33 -15.31
C MET A 186 27.45 54.90 -14.38
N LEU A 187 26.93 54.06 -13.50
CA LEU A 187 25.97 54.45 -12.46
C LEU A 187 26.10 53.51 -11.26
N TYR A 188 26.74 54.00 -10.19
CA TYR A 188 26.78 53.30 -8.90
C TYR A 188 25.51 53.58 -8.12
N GLU A 189 24.58 52.63 -8.16
CA GLU A 189 23.27 52.77 -7.53
C GLU A 189 23.15 51.83 -6.33
N GLY A 190 22.57 52.33 -5.24
CA GLY A 190 22.30 51.56 -4.03
C GLY A 190 20.93 50.89 -4.03
N ASN A 191 19.98 51.39 -4.81
CA ASN A 191 18.62 50.84 -4.88
C ASN A 191 18.10 50.76 -6.32
N ASN A 192 17.55 49.62 -6.71
CA ASN A 192 16.80 49.47 -7.95
C ASN A 192 15.29 49.37 -7.66
N THR A 193 14.47 49.65 -8.66
CA THR A 193 13.02 49.50 -8.64
C THR A 193 12.57 48.61 -9.78
N ILE A 194 11.47 47.88 -9.55
CA ILE A 194 10.87 47.02 -10.57
C ILE A 194 10.09 47.91 -11.55
N ALA A 195 10.39 47.77 -12.85
CA ALA A 195 9.67 48.42 -13.93
C ALA A 195 8.66 47.48 -14.60
N ASP A 196 8.92 46.17 -14.63
CA ASP A 196 7.99 45.15 -15.08
C ASP A 196 7.74 44.11 -13.97
N ASN A 197 6.59 44.19 -13.31
CA ASN A 197 6.22 43.28 -12.22
C ASN A 197 5.79 41.90 -12.69
N ASN A 198 5.55 41.71 -14.00
CA ASN A 198 5.07 40.44 -14.55
C ASN A 198 6.19 39.64 -15.22
N HIS A 199 7.40 40.17 -15.26
CA HIS A 199 8.52 39.50 -15.91
C HIS A 199 8.95 38.25 -15.12
N PRO A 200 9.27 37.11 -15.75
CA PRO A 200 9.63 35.87 -15.04
C PRO A 200 10.78 35.99 -14.02
N ILE A 201 11.77 36.83 -14.33
CA ILE A 201 12.89 37.18 -13.42
C ILE A 201 12.39 37.86 -12.12
N VAL A 202 11.24 38.54 -12.18
CA VAL A 202 10.64 39.27 -11.06
C VAL A 202 9.59 38.43 -10.34
N THR A 203 8.85 37.58 -11.04
CA THR A 203 7.80 36.75 -10.45
C THR A 203 8.35 35.58 -9.62
N GLY A 204 9.61 35.18 -9.86
CA GLY A 204 10.25 34.03 -9.20
C GLY A 204 9.72 32.68 -9.72
N GLU A 205 8.95 32.69 -10.81
CA GLU A 205 8.23 31.52 -11.31
C GLU A 205 9.13 30.47 -11.98
N LEU A 206 10.41 30.81 -12.24
CA LEU A 206 11.35 29.90 -12.87
C LEU A 206 12.15 29.10 -11.85
N SER A 207 12.38 29.64 -10.64
CA SER A 207 13.19 29.01 -9.60
C SER A 207 12.38 28.62 -8.34
N ASP A 208 12.38 29.44 -7.29
CA ASP A 208 11.91 29.13 -5.94
C ASP A 208 10.47 29.62 -5.65
N GLY A 209 9.81 30.26 -6.63
CA GLY A 209 8.48 30.81 -6.50
C GLY A 209 8.41 32.09 -5.64
N ILE A 210 9.55 32.69 -5.29
CA ILE A 210 9.61 33.88 -4.43
C ILE A 210 9.77 35.13 -5.30
N PRO A 211 8.72 35.96 -5.47
CA PRO A 211 8.83 37.15 -6.29
C PRO A 211 9.79 38.19 -5.68
N LEU A 212 10.52 38.88 -6.54
CA LEU A 212 11.22 40.10 -6.20
C LEU A 212 10.20 41.20 -5.88
N ILE A 213 10.45 41.93 -4.79
CA ILE A 213 9.79 43.21 -4.53
C ILE A 213 10.83 44.33 -4.49
N SER A 214 10.44 45.56 -4.82
CA SER A 214 11.38 46.69 -4.90
C SER A 214 12.16 46.93 -3.59
N SER A 215 11.62 46.54 -2.43
CA SER A 215 12.36 46.63 -1.15
C SER A 215 13.50 45.62 -1.02
N ASP A 216 13.52 44.55 -1.82
CA ASP A 216 14.62 43.60 -1.87
C ASP A 216 15.83 44.17 -2.62
N LEU A 217 15.60 45.06 -3.58
CA LEU A 217 16.60 45.56 -4.52
C LEU A 217 17.52 46.67 -3.95
N SER A 218 17.88 46.55 -2.68
CA SER A 218 18.75 47.49 -1.96
C SER A 218 20.07 46.82 -1.56
N ALA A 219 21.20 47.40 -1.96
CA ALA A 219 22.54 46.93 -1.60
C ALA A 219 23.54 48.10 -1.55
N LEU A 220 24.68 47.89 -0.91
CA LEU A 220 25.85 48.74 -1.15
C LEU A 220 26.35 48.41 -2.57
N TYR A 221 26.00 49.25 -3.54
CA TYR A 221 26.26 49.06 -4.98
C TYR A 221 25.43 47.91 -5.62
N ALA A 222 24.11 48.05 -5.57
CA ALA A 222 23.17 47.12 -6.21
C ALA A 222 23.34 47.04 -7.73
N SER A 223 23.82 48.12 -8.36
CA SER A 223 24.25 48.15 -9.77
C SER A 223 25.40 49.12 -10.00
N HIS A 224 26.21 48.86 -11.03
CA HIS A 224 27.41 49.66 -11.40
C HIS A 224 27.26 50.40 -12.72
N ARG A 225 26.39 49.93 -13.60
CA ARG A 225 26.12 50.52 -14.91
C ARG A 225 24.65 50.56 -15.22
N SER A 226 24.29 51.47 -16.11
CA SER A 226 22.96 51.60 -16.68
C SER A 226 23.03 51.67 -18.20
N ILE A 227 21.90 51.40 -18.84
CA ILE A 227 21.74 51.41 -20.29
C ILE A 227 21.23 52.79 -20.74
N VAL A 228 21.80 53.34 -21.81
CA VAL A 228 21.28 54.57 -22.41
C VAL A 228 19.98 54.24 -23.15
N GLU A 229 18.84 54.52 -22.51
CA GLU A 229 17.50 54.03 -22.94
C GLU A 229 17.13 54.38 -24.40
N ASN A 230 17.56 55.54 -24.92
CA ASN A 230 17.26 55.94 -26.30
C ASN A 230 18.08 55.18 -27.37
N THR A 231 19.04 54.36 -26.95
CA THR A 231 19.82 53.48 -27.84
C THR A 231 19.27 52.05 -27.88
N LEU A 232 18.26 51.74 -27.06
CA LEU A 232 17.60 50.43 -27.07
C LEU A 232 16.79 50.21 -28.36
N PRO A 233 16.80 48.99 -28.93
CA PRO A 233 15.94 48.64 -30.05
C PRO A 233 14.45 48.82 -29.73
N ALA A 234 13.63 49.05 -30.76
CA ALA A 234 12.18 49.12 -30.59
C ALA A 234 11.62 47.78 -30.09
N GLY A 235 10.77 47.81 -29.07
CA GLY A 235 10.20 46.61 -28.44
C GLY A 235 11.04 46.02 -27.30
N SER A 236 12.13 46.69 -26.90
CA SER A 236 12.89 46.32 -25.70
C SER A 236 12.03 46.42 -24.44
N ASN A 237 12.21 45.49 -23.51
CA ASN A 237 11.57 45.52 -22.20
C ASN A 237 12.55 45.97 -21.13
N VAL A 238 12.11 46.89 -20.27
CA VAL A 238 12.89 47.37 -19.13
C VAL A 238 12.34 46.70 -17.88
N ILE A 239 13.12 45.81 -17.29
CA ILE A 239 12.71 44.96 -16.18
C ILE A 239 12.96 45.68 -14.86
N LEU A 240 14.16 46.26 -14.69
CA LEU A 240 14.56 47.03 -13.50
C LEU A 240 15.12 48.40 -13.88
N ARG A 241 14.95 49.36 -12.98
CA ARG A 241 15.47 50.73 -13.10
C ARG A 241 16.26 51.14 -11.85
N ALA A 242 17.21 52.06 -12.00
CA ALA A 242 17.86 52.72 -10.89
C ALA A 242 16.86 53.65 -10.17
N ALA A 243 16.84 53.63 -8.84
CA ALA A 243 15.92 54.45 -8.06
C ALA A 243 16.27 55.94 -8.10
N SER A 244 17.54 56.30 -8.31
CA SER A 244 18.00 57.70 -8.26
C SER A 244 17.60 58.53 -9.48
N ASP A 245 17.65 57.95 -10.68
CA ASP A 245 17.44 58.69 -11.94
C ASP A 245 16.50 57.98 -12.93
N ASN A 246 15.92 56.84 -12.54
CA ASN A 246 15.01 56.01 -13.35
C ASN A 246 15.65 55.40 -14.61
N SER A 247 16.98 55.39 -14.71
CA SER A 247 17.69 54.80 -15.85
C SER A 247 17.62 53.25 -15.82
N PRO A 248 17.55 52.55 -16.97
CA PRO A 248 17.41 51.08 -17.00
C PRO A 248 18.64 50.33 -16.47
N THR A 249 18.46 49.37 -15.56
CA THR A 249 19.56 48.59 -14.96
C THR A 249 19.48 47.10 -15.26
N LEU A 250 18.31 46.61 -15.64
CA LEU A 250 18.10 45.30 -16.26
C LEU A 250 17.14 45.44 -17.42
N VAL A 251 17.57 45.04 -18.61
CA VAL A 251 16.78 45.13 -19.83
C VAL A 251 16.93 43.86 -20.64
N GLU A 252 15.91 43.57 -21.43
CA GLU A 252 15.99 42.62 -22.52
C GLU A 252 15.60 43.28 -23.85
N TYR A 253 16.26 42.86 -24.92
CA TYR A 253 15.93 43.34 -26.26
C TYR A 253 16.29 42.33 -27.33
N SER A 254 15.52 42.33 -28.41
CA SER A 254 15.79 41.47 -29.55
C SER A 254 16.85 42.08 -30.47
N LEU A 255 17.74 41.23 -30.98
CA LEU A 255 18.64 41.55 -32.09
C LEU A 255 18.54 40.41 -33.11
N GLY A 256 18.01 40.71 -34.29
CA GLY A 256 17.69 39.67 -35.28
C GLY A 256 16.67 38.67 -34.74
N LYS A 257 17.04 37.38 -34.66
CA LYS A 257 16.19 36.30 -34.14
C LYS A 257 16.41 35.95 -32.67
N GLY A 258 17.46 36.48 -32.04
CA GLY A 258 17.84 36.17 -30.66
C GLY A 258 17.59 37.32 -29.70
N THR A 259 17.99 37.11 -28.45
CA THR A 259 17.73 38.02 -27.34
C THR A 259 19.03 38.39 -26.63
N VAL A 260 19.18 39.67 -26.30
CA VAL A 260 20.20 40.15 -25.37
C VAL A 260 19.51 40.51 -24.06
N ILE A 261 20.00 39.97 -22.95
CA ILE A 261 19.65 40.40 -21.60
C ILE A 261 20.86 41.14 -21.04
N ALA A 262 20.74 42.43 -20.79
CA ALA A 262 21.83 43.25 -20.27
C ALA A 262 21.57 43.60 -18.80
N SER A 263 22.47 43.17 -17.92
CA SER A 263 22.35 43.33 -16.47
C SER A 263 23.49 44.17 -15.92
N GLY A 264 23.17 45.37 -15.43
CA GLY A 264 24.10 46.21 -14.67
C GLY A 264 24.18 45.87 -13.19
N LEU A 265 23.54 44.77 -12.79
CA LEU A 265 23.36 44.34 -11.41
C LEU A 265 24.57 43.54 -10.92
N THR A 266 24.90 43.70 -9.65
CA THR A 266 26.01 43.01 -9.00
C THR A 266 25.57 41.69 -8.35
N TRP A 267 24.48 41.06 -8.80
CA TRP A 267 23.82 39.94 -8.11
C TRP A 267 24.77 38.78 -7.77
N GLU A 268 25.64 38.37 -8.71
CA GLU A 268 26.53 37.22 -8.52
C GLU A 268 27.47 37.31 -7.29
N ILE A 269 27.84 38.51 -6.79
CA ILE A 269 28.63 38.63 -5.55
C ILE A 269 27.83 38.23 -4.31
N PHE A 270 26.51 38.47 -4.33
CA PHE A 270 25.61 38.26 -3.20
C PHE A 270 24.97 36.86 -3.21
N TYR A 271 25.12 36.10 -4.30
CA TYR A 271 24.58 34.75 -4.42
C TYR A 271 25.22 33.78 -3.41
N ASN A 272 26.55 33.74 -3.34
CA ASN A 272 27.26 32.83 -2.42
C ASN A 272 27.65 33.48 -1.07
N LYS A 273 27.55 34.80 -0.96
CA LYS A 273 27.93 35.53 0.26
C LYS A 273 26.71 36.00 1.02
N ASN A 274 26.51 35.44 2.22
CA ASN A 274 25.50 35.90 3.15
C ASN A 274 25.94 37.21 3.84
N TRP A 275 25.84 38.33 3.12
CA TRP A 275 26.14 39.68 3.62
C TRP A 275 24.89 40.41 4.15
N GLY A 276 23.80 39.68 4.40
CA GLY A 276 22.52 40.26 4.85
C GLY A 276 21.66 40.83 3.72
N TYR A 277 22.01 40.56 2.46
CA TYR A 277 21.24 40.91 1.27
C TYR A 277 20.66 39.63 0.64
N GLU A 278 19.34 39.46 0.69
CA GLU A 278 18.68 38.22 0.24
C GLU A 278 18.23 38.26 -1.24
N PHE A 279 18.34 39.40 -1.94
CA PHE A 279 17.76 39.54 -3.29
C PHE A 279 18.41 38.65 -4.35
N SER A 280 19.72 38.41 -4.28
CA SER A 280 20.38 37.58 -5.29
C SER A 280 19.96 36.11 -5.18
N ASN A 281 19.64 35.64 -3.96
CA ASN A 281 19.13 34.29 -3.76
C ASN A 281 17.69 34.10 -4.27
N LYS A 282 16.96 35.21 -4.50
CA LYS A 282 15.57 35.18 -4.99
C LYS A 282 15.43 35.29 -6.51
N ALA A 283 16.49 35.65 -7.22
CA ALA A 283 16.34 36.11 -8.61
C ALA A 283 17.51 35.81 -9.54
N TYR A 284 18.68 35.45 -9.01
CA TYR A 284 19.81 35.11 -9.87
C TYR A 284 19.56 33.79 -10.61
N ASP A 285 18.92 32.82 -9.95
CA ASP A 285 18.48 31.57 -10.57
C ASP A 285 17.42 31.83 -11.64
N ASP A 286 16.40 32.65 -11.37
CA ASP A 286 15.41 33.04 -12.37
C ASP A 286 16.01 33.82 -13.55
N LEU A 287 17.00 34.69 -13.31
CA LEU A 287 17.74 35.37 -14.38
C LEU A 287 18.47 34.36 -15.28
N LEU A 288 19.14 33.37 -14.69
CA LEU A 288 19.88 32.35 -15.43
C LEU A 288 18.93 31.41 -16.19
N LEU A 289 17.84 30.98 -15.56
CA LEU A 289 16.81 30.13 -16.18
C LEU A 289 16.06 30.86 -17.30
N TYR A 290 15.73 32.14 -17.09
CA TYR A 290 15.12 32.98 -18.11
C TYR A 290 16.03 33.14 -19.31
N ALA A 291 17.31 33.45 -19.07
CA ALA A 291 18.31 33.55 -20.12
C ALA A 291 18.57 32.21 -20.84
N TYR A 292 18.50 31.10 -20.12
CA TYR A 292 18.73 29.76 -20.67
C TYR A 292 17.57 29.27 -21.56
N GLY A 293 16.33 29.66 -21.26
CA GLY A 293 15.16 29.25 -22.05
C GLY A 293 13.80 29.82 -21.65
N GLY A 294 13.69 30.63 -20.58
CA GLY A 294 12.41 31.15 -20.09
C GLY A 294 11.75 32.27 -20.92
N GLY A 295 12.36 32.69 -22.04
CA GLY A 295 11.76 33.62 -23.02
C GLY A 295 11.23 32.97 -24.30
N ALA A 296 11.26 31.63 -24.41
CA ALA A 296 10.60 30.90 -25.49
C ALA A 296 9.28 30.32 -24.97
N PRO A 297 8.13 30.52 -25.65
CA PRO A 297 6.92 29.80 -25.28
C PRO A 297 7.21 28.29 -25.41
N ALA A 298 7.11 27.57 -24.29
CA ALA A 298 7.23 26.12 -24.29
C ALA A 298 6.19 25.58 -25.26
N SER A 299 6.63 24.95 -26.36
CA SER A 299 5.69 24.34 -27.28
C SER A 299 4.97 23.15 -26.65
N GLU A 300 5.53 22.53 -25.59
CA GLU A 300 4.96 21.32 -24.97
C GLU A 300 5.26 21.23 -23.44
N ILE A 301 4.20 21.31 -22.61
CA ILE A 301 4.25 21.13 -21.15
C ILE A 301 3.88 19.68 -20.78
N VAL A 302 4.55 19.11 -19.79
CA VAL A 302 4.28 17.75 -19.27
C VAL A 302 3.94 17.81 -17.78
N PHE A 303 2.74 17.40 -17.40
CA PHE A 303 2.37 17.17 -16.01
C PHE A 303 2.82 15.77 -15.57
N PHE A 304 3.56 15.67 -14.48
CA PHE A 304 4.00 14.40 -13.91
C PHE A 304 3.23 14.06 -12.63
N LEU A 305 2.52 12.93 -12.63
CA LEU A 305 1.68 12.48 -11.52
C LEU A 305 2.28 11.22 -10.88
N PRO A 306 2.71 11.27 -9.61
CA PRO A 306 3.23 10.10 -8.90
C PRO A 306 2.11 9.13 -8.48
N GLY A 307 2.50 7.98 -7.94
CA GLY A 307 1.59 6.98 -7.36
C GLY A 307 1.20 7.24 -5.90
N LEU A 308 0.47 6.29 -5.30
CA LEU A 308 0.19 6.26 -3.86
C LEU A 308 1.51 6.31 -3.07
N LEU A 309 1.53 7.07 -1.97
CA LEU A 309 2.75 7.34 -1.18
C LEU A 309 3.86 8.09 -1.95
N GLY A 310 3.62 8.52 -3.19
CA GLY A 310 4.64 9.03 -4.09
C GLY A 310 4.90 10.54 -3.99
N SER A 311 4.18 11.27 -3.14
CA SER A 311 4.39 12.69 -2.87
C SER A 311 4.74 12.92 -1.41
N GLU A 312 5.57 13.93 -1.13
CA GLU A 312 5.90 14.35 0.22
C GLU A 312 4.67 14.95 0.92
N LEU A 313 4.50 14.72 2.23
CA LEU A 313 3.44 15.36 3.03
C LEU A 313 4.02 16.11 4.23
N TYR A 314 3.44 17.27 4.53
CA TYR A 314 3.89 18.21 5.56
C TYR A 314 2.72 18.65 6.45
N THR A 315 2.93 18.76 7.76
CA THR A 315 1.94 19.36 8.68
C THR A 315 1.83 20.86 8.47
N VAL A 316 0.63 21.43 8.65
CA VAL A 316 0.43 22.87 8.81
C VAL A 316 0.53 23.22 10.30
N ASP A 317 1.53 23.99 10.74
CA ASP A 317 1.58 24.42 12.16
C ASP A 317 0.56 25.54 12.42
N GLU A 318 -0.56 25.22 13.08
CA GLU A 318 -1.57 26.20 13.53
C GLU A 318 -1.26 26.82 14.92
N HIS A 319 -0.16 26.45 15.59
CA HIS A 319 0.11 26.78 17.01
C HIS A 319 1.14 27.88 17.29
N ILE A 320 1.17 28.97 16.50
CA ILE A 320 1.79 30.23 16.96
C ILE A 320 0.72 31.29 17.17
N GLY A 321 0.19 31.29 18.39
CA GLY A 321 -0.52 32.42 18.95
C GLY A 321 0.36 33.67 18.92
N THR A 322 -0.25 34.76 18.47
CA THR A 322 0.26 36.13 18.38
C THR A 322 1.09 36.56 19.60
N THR A 323 2.42 36.52 19.47
CA THR A 323 3.31 37.33 20.29
C THR A 323 4.20 38.17 19.36
N PRO A 324 3.96 39.48 19.22
CA PRO A 324 4.79 40.33 18.39
C PRO A 324 6.22 40.39 18.94
N GLY A 325 7.21 39.96 18.15
CA GLY A 325 8.64 40.19 18.46
C GLY A 325 9.57 38.97 18.50
N LEU A 326 9.09 37.77 18.20
CA LEU A 326 9.94 36.59 18.00
C LEU A 326 9.46 35.83 16.76
N GLU A 327 9.81 36.33 15.58
CA GLU A 327 9.63 35.59 14.33
C GLU A 327 10.67 34.48 14.25
N HIS A 328 10.33 33.29 14.77
CA HIS A 328 10.97 32.06 14.33
C HIS A 328 10.34 31.69 12.97
N PRO A 329 11.13 31.46 11.91
CA PRO A 329 10.58 31.06 10.62
C PRO A 329 9.88 29.71 10.74
N LEU A 330 8.70 29.61 10.11
CA LEU A 330 7.81 28.45 10.07
C LEU A 330 8.59 27.16 9.71
N MET A 331 8.63 26.16 10.60
CA MET A 331 9.13 24.82 10.28
C MET A 331 7.95 23.86 10.13
N ASN A 332 7.59 23.51 8.90
CA ASN A 332 6.62 22.46 8.61
C ASN A 332 7.37 21.16 8.84
N HIS A 333 6.83 20.29 9.70
CA HIS A 333 7.40 18.98 9.87
C HIS A 333 6.94 18.10 8.70
N ARG A 334 7.91 17.54 7.96
CA ARG A 334 7.68 16.50 6.97
C ARG A 334 7.18 15.25 7.70
N VAL A 335 5.97 14.79 7.39
CA VAL A 335 5.35 13.61 7.98
C VAL A 335 5.32 12.41 7.04
N TRP A 336 5.59 12.62 5.75
CA TRP A 336 5.77 11.55 4.78
C TRP A 336 6.91 11.85 3.80
N ALA A 337 7.94 10.99 3.81
CA ALA A 337 8.93 10.77 2.74
C ALA A 337 9.95 9.73 3.20
N PRO A 338 9.61 8.43 3.17
CA PRO A 338 10.53 7.40 3.64
C PRO A 338 11.77 7.36 2.75
N THR A 339 12.94 7.70 3.28
CA THR A 339 14.22 7.32 2.65
C THR A 339 14.73 6.01 3.26
N PRO A 340 15.47 5.18 2.50
CA PRO A 340 16.01 3.91 3.01
C PRO A 340 16.92 4.05 4.25
N ASN A 341 17.44 5.26 4.51
CA ASN A 341 18.38 5.55 5.60
C ASN A 341 17.77 6.35 6.76
N ASP A 342 16.51 6.80 6.65
CA ASP A 342 15.83 7.50 7.74
C ASP A 342 15.25 6.47 8.73
N GLY A 343 16.14 5.85 9.51
CA GLY A 343 15.80 4.93 10.61
C GLY A 343 15.00 5.55 11.77
N TYR A 344 14.37 6.72 11.55
CA TYR A 344 13.62 7.50 12.53
C TYR A 344 12.29 8.02 11.96
N PHE A 345 11.58 7.24 11.15
CA PHE A 345 10.14 7.44 11.00
C PHE A 345 9.48 7.12 12.35
N ALA A 346 9.38 8.11 13.23
CA ALA A 346 8.78 7.93 14.54
C ALA A 346 7.30 7.60 14.37
N LYS A 347 6.78 6.63 15.14
CA LYS A 347 5.35 6.28 15.21
C LYS A 347 4.42 7.50 15.18
N HIS A 348 4.81 8.57 15.89
CA HIS A 348 4.07 9.84 15.94
C HIS A 348 3.87 10.54 14.58
N MET A 349 4.77 10.36 13.62
CA MET A 349 4.64 10.95 12.28
C MET A 349 3.59 10.24 11.43
N VAL A 350 3.48 8.91 11.56
CA VAL A 350 2.44 8.12 10.87
C VAL A 350 1.06 8.43 11.43
N ASP A 351 0.95 8.72 12.74
CA ASP A 351 -0.33 9.10 13.37
C ASP A 351 -0.95 10.36 12.72
N HIS A 352 -0.15 11.29 12.19
CA HIS A 352 -0.64 12.47 11.45
C HIS A 352 -1.29 12.14 10.10
N LEU A 353 -1.10 10.91 9.60
CA LEU A 353 -1.74 10.44 8.37
C LEU A 353 -3.18 9.97 8.61
N ALA A 354 -3.60 9.84 9.87
CA ALA A 354 -4.94 9.38 10.23
C ALA A 354 -6.04 10.28 9.63
N MET A 355 -7.16 9.64 9.29
CA MET A 355 -8.33 10.29 8.72
C MET A 355 -9.59 9.95 9.52
N ASN A 356 -10.58 10.85 9.48
CA ASN A 356 -11.88 10.63 10.08
C ASN A 356 -12.61 9.48 9.38
N ALA A 357 -13.61 8.90 10.03
CA ALA A 357 -14.39 7.80 9.45
C ALA A 357 -15.14 8.17 8.16
N ASP A 358 -15.37 9.45 7.88
CA ASP A 358 -15.93 9.93 6.62
C ASP A 358 -14.87 10.18 5.53
N GLY A 359 -13.60 9.84 5.80
CA GLY A 359 -12.48 10.06 4.89
C GLY A 359 -12.00 11.50 4.82
N SER A 360 -12.45 12.38 5.73
CA SER A 360 -11.92 13.73 5.85
C SER A 360 -10.62 13.75 6.66
N GLU A 361 -9.76 14.71 6.37
CA GLU A 361 -8.48 14.90 7.05
C GLU A 361 -8.69 15.19 8.55
N ILE A 362 -7.95 14.52 9.43
CA ILE A 362 -7.83 14.92 10.84
C ILE A 362 -6.85 16.09 10.94
N ASP A 363 -5.63 15.85 10.47
CA ASP A 363 -4.61 16.88 10.29
C ASP A 363 -4.60 17.31 8.82
N LYS A 364 -4.75 18.61 8.59
CA LYS A 364 -4.56 19.20 7.26
C LYS A 364 -3.10 19.07 6.89
N LEU A 365 -2.83 18.36 5.79
CA LEU A 365 -1.47 18.21 5.28
C LEU A 365 -1.32 18.96 3.96
N ILE A 366 -0.12 19.47 3.74
CA ILE A 366 0.28 20.05 2.46
C ILE A 366 1.10 19.00 1.71
N ALA A 367 0.72 18.76 0.46
CA ALA A 367 1.52 17.96 -0.44
C ALA A 367 2.70 18.78 -0.97
N GLY A 368 3.90 18.21 -0.86
CA GLY A 368 5.09 18.66 -1.59
C GLY A 368 5.26 17.87 -2.88
N ASP A 369 6.45 17.95 -3.45
CA ASP A 369 6.77 17.35 -4.75
C ASP A 369 6.71 15.80 -4.74
N PRO A 370 6.63 15.18 -5.94
CA PRO A 370 6.91 13.78 -6.12
C PRO A 370 8.28 13.40 -5.53
N LEU A 371 8.35 12.23 -4.88
CA LEU A 371 9.59 11.74 -4.26
C LEU A 371 10.72 11.58 -5.28
N LEU A 372 11.77 12.40 -5.15
CA LEU A 372 12.89 12.42 -6.09
C LEU A 372 13.61 11.08 -6.23
N ALA A 373 13.68 10.29 -5.16
CA ALA A 373 14.30 8.96 -5.18
C ALA A 373 13.62 7.98 -6.16
N TYR A 374 12.33 8.18 -6.44
CA TYR A 374 11.54 7.29 -7.30
C TYR A 374 11.23 7.90 -8.67
N TYR A 375 11.12 9.23 -8.74
CA TYR A 375 10.63 9.94 -9.94
C TYR A 375 11.61 10.92 -10.55
N GLY A 376 12.67 11.29 -9.82
CA GLY A 376 13.60 12.35 -10.21
C GLY A 376 14.27 12.08 -11.55
N GLN A 377 14.72 10.84 -11.80
CA GLN A 377 15.40 10.46 -13.04
C GLN A 377 14.49 10.66 -14.27
N MET A 378 13.24 10.19 -14.21
CA MET A 378 12.30 10.34 -15.32
C MET A 378 11.99 11.81 -15.59
N MET A 379 11.67 12.58 -14.55
CA MET A 379 11.36 14.01 -14.70
C MET A 379 12.54 14.79 -15.29
N GLN A 380 13.76 14.55 -14.80
CA GLN A 380 14.97 15.19 -15.32
C GLN A 380 15.25 14.82 -16.78
N GLN A 381 15.06 13.54 -17.17
CA GLN A 381 15.27 13.14 -18.56
C GLN A 381 14.22 13.70 -19.51
N ILE A 382 12.95 13.82 -19.09
CA ILE A 382 11.91 14.52 -19.85
C ILE A 382 12.30 15.99 -20.02
N GLN A 383 12.68 16.66 -18.93
CA GLN A 383 13.10 18.06 -18.98
C GLN A 383 14.32 18.29 -19.88
N ALA A 384 15.29 17.38 -19.88
CA ALA A 384 16.48 17.43 -20.73
C ALA A 384 16.15 17.36 -22.24
N GLN A 385 14.97 16.88 -22.62
CA GLN A 385 14.50 16.88 -24.02
C GLN A 385 13.80 18.19 -24.42
N GLY A 386 13.81 19.22 -23.56
CA GLY A 386 13.23 20.52 -23.84
C GLY A 386 11.76 20.68 -23.43
N TYR A 387 11.20 19.69 -22.71
CA TYR A 387 9.87 19.80 -22.11
C TYR A 387 9.92 20.60 -20.81
N VAL A 388 8.86 21.38 -20.54
CA VAL A 388 8.63 21.92 -19.20
C VAL A 388 7.88 20.86 -18.39
N VAL A 389 8.54 20.30 -17.37
CA VAL A 389 7.94 19.30 -16.49
C VAL A 389 7.34 20.00 -15.28
N VAL A 390 6.03 19.83 -15.10
CA VAL A 390 5.28 20.35 -13.97
C VAL A 390 4.99 19.19 -13.02
N PRO A 391 5.70 19.08 -11.87
CA PRO A 391 5.39 18.05 -10.89
C PRO A 391 4.01 18.33 -10.27
N PHE A 392 3.15 17.31 -10.25
CA PHE A 392 1.88 17.35 -9.54
C PHE A 392 1.97 16.49 -8.28
N GLY A 393 2.58 17.05 -7.24
CA GLY A 393 2.53 16.47 -5.90
C GLY A 393 1.14 16.65 -5.28
N TYR A 394 0.59 15.58 -4.68
CA TYR A 394 -0.77 15.62 -4.13
C TYR A 394 -0.90 14.81 -2.84
N ASP A 395 -1.93 15.13 -2.05
CA ASP A 395 -2.25 14.36 -0.85
C ASP A 395 -2.88 13.04 -1.27
N TRP A 396 -2.02 12.02 -1.31
CA TRP A 396 -2.34 10.69 -1.77
C TRP A 396 -3.28 9.92 -0.83
N ARG A 397 -3.68 10.48 0.32
CA ARG A 397 -4.70 9.91 1.21
C ARG A 397 -6.12 10.23 0.73
N LEU A 398 -6.29 11.41 0.12
CA LEU A 398 -7.59 11.95 -0.28
C LEU A 398 -8.20 11.19 -1.47
N ASP A 399 -9.52 11.32 -1.62
CA ASP A 399 -10.26 10.80 -2.77
C ASP A 399 -9.63 11.26 -4.10
N ASN A 400 -9.41 10.33 -5.02
CA ASN A 400 -8.81 10.59 -6.33
C ASN A 400 -9.64 11.59 -7.16
N ALA A 401 -10.96 11.70 -6.95
CA ALA A 401 -11.78 12.73 -7.57
C ALA A 401 -11.41 14.14 -7.06
N VAL A 402 -11.12 14.30 -5.77
CA VAL A 402 -10.66 15.58 -5.20
C VAL A 402 -9.30 15.97 -5.80
N ASN A 403 -8.39 15.01 -5.92
CA ASN A 403 -7.08 15.26 -6.52
C ASN A 403 -7.18 15.53 -8.03
N ALA A 404 -8.14 14.93 -8.75
CA ALA A 404 -8.41 15.25 -10.15
C ALA A 404 -8.95 16.68 -10.35
N GLU A 405 -9.75 17.20 -9.42
CA GLU A 405 -10.17 18.61 -9.45
C GLU A 405 -8.98 19.56 -9.19
N LYS A 406 -8.08 19.21 -8.26
CA LYS A 406 -6.84 19.98 -8.03
C LYS A 406 -5.94 19.99 -9.27
N LEU A 407 -5.80 18.84 -9.93
CA LEU A 407 -5.09 18.73 -11.21
C LEU A 407 -5.74 19.62 -12.27
N SER A 408 -7.06 19.58 -12.39
CA SER A 408 -7.82 20.41 -13.34
C SER A 408 -7.55 21.90 -13.12
N ALA A 409 -7.62 22.37 -11.88
CA ALA A 409 -7.32 23.75 -11.54
C ALA A 409 -5.88 24.16 -11.90
N MET A 410 -4.90 23.28 -11.64
CA MET A 410 -3.50 23.55 -11.96
C MET A 410 -3.26 23.58 -13.47
N ILE A 411 -3.81 22.63 -14.22
CA ILE A 411 -3.74 22.59 -15.68
C ILE A 411 -4.38 23.85 -16.27
N GLU A 412 -5.55 24.28 -15.78
CA GLU A 412 -6.18 25.52 -16.24
C GLU A 412 -5.32 26.75 -15.96
N THR A 413 -4.76 26.89 -14.76
CA THR A 413 -3.87 28.00 -14.44
C THR A 413 -2.68 28.04 -15.40
N ILE A 414 -2.00 26.91 -15.60
CA ILE A 414 -0.82 26.81 -16.48
C ILE A 414 -1.20 27.05 -17.95
N ARG A 415 -2.29 26.46 -18.44
CA ARG A 415 -2.77 26.69 -19.82
C ARG A 415 -3.04 28.17 -20.09
N ASN A 416 -3.71 28.84 -19.14
CA ASN A 416 -4.01 30.27 -19.25
C ASN A 416 -2.76 31.15 -19.13
N GLN A 417 -1.84 30.82 -18.22
CA GLN A 417 -0.59 31.55 -18.01
C GLN A 417 0.32 31.50 -19.25
N TYR A 418 0.48 30.34 -19.87
CA TYR A 418 1.35 30.14 -21.03
C TYR A 418 0.63 30.29 -22.38
N GLY A 419 -0.69 30.51 -22.37
CA GLY A 419 -1.49 30.65 -23.59
C GLY A 419 -1.50 29.39 -24.48
N ILE A 420 -1.49 28.20 -23.85
CA ILE A 420 -1.44 26.91 -24.55
C ILE A 420 -2.80 26.20 -24.50
N ASP A 421 -3.14 25.53 -25.60
CA ASP A 421 -4.41 24.81 -25.71
C ASP A 421 -4.39 23.44 -25.03
N LYS A 422 -3.24 22.77 -25.01
CA LYS A 422 -3.14 21.39 -24.53
C LYS A 422 -1.86 21.13 -23.73
N VAL A 423 -1.93 20.16 -22.82
CA VAL A 423 -0.79 19.67 -22.03
C VAL A 423 -0.57 18.18 -22.25
N ASN A 424 0.65 17.68 -22.01
CA ASN A 424 0.91 16.25 -21.89
C ASN A 424 0.79 15.81 -20.43
N ILE A 425 0.41 14.56 -20.19
CA ILE A 425 0.31 13.96 -18.86
C ILE A 425 1.12 12.67 -18.85
N VAL A 426 2.01 12.51 -17.88
CA VAL A 426 2.70 11.26 -17.57
C VAL A 426 2.33 10.88 -16.13
N ALA A 427 1.74 9.70 -15.95
CA ALA A 427 1.19 9.30 -14.67
C ALA A 427 1.61 7.88 -14.29
N HIS A 428 2.08 7.70 -13.06
CA HIS A 428 2.49 6.42 -12.52
C HIS A 428 1.46 5.86 -11.53
N SER A 429 1.19 4.55 -11.58
CA SER A 429 0.39 3.84 -10.60
C SER A 429 -0.97 4.53 -10.37
N MET A 430 -1.35 4.82 -9.12
CA MET A 430 -2.57 5.54 -8.76
C MET A 430 -2.71 6.94 -9.41
N GLY A 431 -1.61 7.60 -9.78
CA GLY A 431 -1.66 8.86 -10.53
C GLY A 431 -2.39 8.70 -11.87
N GLY A 432 -2.36 7.51 -12.48
CA GLY A 432 -3.12 7.20 -13.68
C GLY A 432 -4.64 7.13 -13.45
N LEU A 433 -5.10 6.78 -12.24
CA LEU A 433 -6.53 6.86 -11.86
C LEU A 433 -6.99 8.31 -11.74
N ILE A 434 -6.14 9.20 -11.22
CA ILE A 434 -6.40 10.65 -11.16
C ILE A 434 -6.47 11.23 -12.58
N ALA A 435 -5.54 10.83 -13.46
CA ALA A 435 -5.54 11.24 -14.86
C ALA A 435 -6.78 10.72 -15.62
N ALA A 436 -7.17 9.45 -15.39
CA ALA A 436 -8.40 8.88 -15.94
C ALA A 436 -9.64 9.66 -15.47
N LYS A 437 -9.68 10.02 -14.18
CA LYS A 437 -10.77 10.83 -13.63
C LYS A 437 -10.81 12.23 -14.25
N TYR A 438 -9.66 12.86 -14.45
CA TYR A 438 -9.54 14.15 -15.15
C TYR A 438 -10.12 14.10 -16.57
N LEU A 439 -9.86 13.02 -17.33
CA LEU A 439 -10.48 12.79 -18.64
C LEU A 439 -12.00 12.59 -18.54
N SER A 440 -12.46 11.78 -17.58
CA SER A 440 -13.90 11.52 -17.35
C SER A 440 -14.71 12.79 -17.02
N ASN A 441 -14.04 13.82 -16.49
CA ASN A 441 -14.63 15.12 -16.22
C ASN A 441 -14.79 16.00 -17.49
N GLY A 442 -14.54 15.43 -18.68
CA GLY A 442 -14.72 16.11 -19.96
C GLY A 442 -13.55 16.97 -20.40
N ASN A 443 -12.33 16.70 -19.91
CA ASN A 443 -11.13 17.50 -20.22
C ASN A 443 -10.22 16.88 -21.31
N ALA A 444 -10.71 15.87 -22.05
CA ALA A 444 -9.92 15.19 -23.06
C ALA A 444 -9.42 16.12 -24.18
N ASP A 445 -10.17 17.17 -24.50
CA ASP A 445 -9.80 18.20 -25.48
C ASP A 445 -8.57 19.04 -25.05
N LYS A 446 -8.24 19.05 -23.76
CA LYS A 446 -7.10 19.77 -23.17
C LYS A 446 -5.84 18.92 -23.05
N VAL A 447 -5.91 17.65 -23.43
CA VAL A 447 -4.78 16.72 -23.36
C VAL A 447 -4.21 16.49 -24.75
N ASN A 448 -2.90 16.69 -24.90
CA ASN A 448 -2.17 16.36 -26.12
C ASN A 448 -1.82 14.87 -26.16
N LYS A 449 -1.11 14.37 -25.15
CA LYS A 449 -0.80 12.95 -24.94
C LYS A 449 -0.93 12.59 -23.46
N MET A 450 -1.46 11.41 -23.17
CA MET A 450 -1.45 10.82 -21.84
C MET A 450 -0.68 9.51 -21.86
N VAL A 451 0.33 9.37 -21.00
CA VAL A 451 1.09 8.13 -20.81
C VAL A 451 0.87 7.65 -19.39
N THR A 452 0.30 6.46 -19.24
CA THR A 452 0.15 5.81 -17.93
C THR A 452 1.14 4.66 -17.77
N ILE A 453 1.66 4.51 -16.56
CA ILE A 453 2.73 3.56 -16.23
C ILE A 453 2.27 2.73 -15.03
N GLY A 454 2.02 1.43 -15.22
CA GLY A 454 1.62 0.51 -14.14
C GLY A 454 0.31 0.89 -13.43
N THR A 455 -0.65 1.48 -14.13
CA THR A 455 -1.89 1.98 -13.50
C THR A 455 -2.87 0.85 -13.14
N PRO A 456 -3.32 0.74 -11.88
CA PRO A 456 -4.31 -0.27 -11.46
C PRO A 456 -5.73 0.14 -11.83
N TYR A 457 -6.05 0.18 -13.12
CA TYR A 457 -7.35 0.66 -13.62
C TYR A 457 -8.55 -0.07 -13.01
N LEU A 458 -8.44 -1.39 -12.84
CA LEU A 458 -9.48 -2.22 -12.23
C LEU A 458 -9.21 -2.49 -10.75
N GLY A 459 -8.21 -1.86 -10.13
CA GLY A 459 -7.74 -2.10 -8.76
C GLY A 459 -6.69 -3.21 -8.63
N SER A 460 -6.24 -3.46 -7.39
CA SER A 460 -5.25 -4.49 -7.04
C SER A 460 -5.71 -5.30 -5.82
N PRO A 461 -5.75 -6.65 -5.91
CA PRO A 461 -6.03 -7.53 -4.77
C PRO A 461 -5.02 -7.39 -3.63
N LYS A 462 -3.78 -6.94 -3.92
CA LYS A 462 -2.76 -6.63 -2.89
C LYS A 462 -3.28 -5.61 -1.87
N THR A 463 -4.17 -4.70 -2.27
CA THR A 463 -4.78 -3.72 -1.36
C THR A 463 -5.56 -4.40 -0.22
N ALA A 464 -6.27 -5.51 -0.49
CA ALA A 464 -6.93 -6.29 0.55
C ALA A 464 -5.93 -6.94 1.52
N TYR A 465 -4.82 -7.48 1.00
CA TYR A 465 -3.72 -7.97 1.83
C TYR A 465 -3.15 -6.85 2.75
N VAL A 466 -3.00 -5.62 2.23
CA VAL A 466 -2.53 -4.48 3.03
C VAL A 466 -3.54 -4.11 4.11
N PHE A 467 -4.84 -4.11 3.83
CA PHE A 467 -5.85 -3.88 4.88
C PHE A 467 -5.79 -4.93 6.00
N GLY A 468 -5.52 -6.19 5.66
CA GLY A 468 -5.47 -7.27 6.65
C GLY A 468 -4.17 -7.34 7.45
N THR A 469 -3.07 -6.80 6.92
CA THR A 469 -1.72 -6.97 7.52
C THR A 469 -1.00 -5.67 7.85
N GLY A 470 -1.41 -4.54 7.30
CA GLY A 470 -0.69 -3.26 7.36
C GLY A 470 0.60 -3.19 6.55
N ARG A 471 1.02 -4.29 5.91
CA ARG A 471 2.30 -4.39 5.19
C ARG A 471 2.22 -3.83 3.78
N ILE A 472 2.39 -2.52 3.65
CA ILE A 472 2.37 -1.80 2.36
C ILE A 472 3.75 -1.71 1.67
N LEU A 473 4.84 -1.68 2.44
CA LEU A 473 6.22 -1.66 1.96
C LEU A 473 6.95 -2.95 2.36
N GLY A 474 7.96 -3.36 1.58
CA GLY A 474 8.89 -4.44 1.95
C GLY A 474 10.02 -3.96 2.87
N GLY A 475 10.82 -4.92 3.36
CA GLY A 475 12.03 -4.64 4.16
C GLY A 475 11.78 -4.06 5.56
N LEU A 476 12.85 -3.58 6.20
CA LEU A 476 12.84 -3.12 7.59
C LEU A 476 11.88 -1.93 7.82
N ALA A 477 11.82 -0.98 6.88
CA ALA A 477 10.92 0.17 6.99
C ALA A 477 9.45 -0.27 6.98
N GLY A 478 9.08 -1.21 6.11
CA GLY A 478 7.74 -1.77 6.03
C GLY A 478 7.32 -2.50 7.30
N GLU A 479 8.20 -3.34 7.85
CA GLU A 479 7.89 -4.11 9.06
C GLU A 479 7.69 -3.19 10.28
N VAL A 480 8.52 -2.14 10.42
CA VAL A 480 8.44 -1.18 11.53
C VAL A 480 7.17 -0.33 11.50
N ILE A 481 6.66 0.03 10.31
CA ILE A 481 5.48 0.91 10.19
C ILE A 481 4.18 0.16 10.01
N SER A 482 4.21 -1.14 9.68
CA SER A 482 3.02 -1.95 9.33
C SER A 482 1.86 -1.81 10.33
N GLU A 483 2.12 -1.92 11.63
CA GLU A 483 1.11 -1.76 12.69
C GLU A 483 0.47 -0.36 12.69
N ASN A 484 1.26 0.69 12.42
CA ASN A 484 0.76 2.07 12.38
C ASN A 484 0.01 2.34 11.07
N ILE A 485 0.47 1.79 9.94
CA ILE A 485 -0.21 1.86 8.64
C ILE A 485 -1.58 1.19 8.70
N ALA A 486 -1.69 0.01 9.32
CA ALA A 486 -2.98 -0.66 9.54
C ALA A 486 -3.99 0.25 10.27
N GLY A 487 -3.51 1.07 11.22
CA GLY A 487 -4.34 2.02 11.95
C GLY A 487 -4.84 3.20 11.11
N VAL A 488 -4.07 3.66 10.11
CA VAL A 488 -4.41 4.86 9.33
C VAL A 488 -5.09 4.55 8.00
N ILE A 489 -4.77 3.42 7.36
CA ILE A 489 -5.28 3.08 6.02
C ILE A 489 -6.79 2.83 5.99
N ASN A 490 -7.37 2.40 7.12
CA ASN A 490 -8.79 2.07 7.26
C ASN A 490 -9.75 3.23 6.95
N ASN A 491 -9.27 4.46 6.93
CA ASN A 491 -10.09 5.63 6.62
C ASN A 491 -9.55 6.46 5.43
N MET A 492 -8.60 5.94 4.64
CA MET A 492 -8.04 6.67 3.50
C MET A 492 -8.84 6.40 2.22
N PRO A 493 -9.63 7.36 1.68
CA PRO A 493 -10.46 7.13 0.50
C PRO A 493 -9.70 6.53 -0.70
N SER A 494 -8.48 7.01 -0.97
CA SER A 494 -7.66 6.54 -2.09
C SER A 494 -7.26 5.07 -1.96
N ALA A 495 -7.02 4.57 -0.74
CA ALA A 495 -6.68 3.17 -0.52
C ALA A 495 -7.84 2.26 -0.95
N TYR A 496 -9.08 2.62 -0.60
CA TYR A 496 -10.27 1.88 -1.04
C TYR A 496 -10.46 1.96 -2.57
N GLN A 497 -10.11 3.08 -3.19
CA GLN A 497 -10.13 3.23 -4.65
C GLN A 497 -9.08 2.38 -5.38
N ASN A 498 -8.13 1.78 -4.67
CA ASN A 498 -7.21 0.77 -5.21
C ASN A 498 -7.66 -0.68 -4.99
N LEU A 499 -8.79 -0.92 -4.30
CA LEU A 499 -9.40 -2.25 -4.29
C LEU A 499 -10.00 -2.58 -5.66
N PRO A 500 -10.09 -3.87 -6.03
CA PRO A 500 -10.72 -4.24 -7.28
C PRO A 500 -12.17 -3.74 -7.41
N SER A 501 -12.45 -3.13 -8.57
CA SER A 501 -13.67 -2.38 -8.82
C SER A 501 -14.84 -3.26 -9.31
N PRO A 502 -16.07 -2.73 -9.45
CA PRO A 502 -17.16 -3.47 -10.11
C PRO A 502 -16.77 -4.01 -11.50
N GLN A 503 -16.02 -3.22 -12.26
CA GLN A 503 -15.57 -3.56 -13.62
C GLN A 503 -14.60 -4.74 -13.65
N TRP A 504 -13.90 -5.04 -12.54
CA TRP A 504 -13.13 -6.28 -12.40
C TRP A 504 -14.02 -7.50 -12.69
N PHE A 505 -15.20 -7.55 -12.06
CA PHE A 505 -16.14 -8.66 -12.22
C PHE A 505 -16.82 -8.63 -13.59
N ASP A 506 -17.19 -7.45 -14.09
CA ASP A 506 -17.86 -7.31 -15.38
C ASP A 506 -16.98 -7.77 -16.56
N LEU A 507 -15.65 -7.60 -16.44
CA LEU A 507 -14.69 -7.93 -17.51
C LEU A 507 -14.01 -9.28 -17.33
N LEU A 508 -13.63 -9.66 -16.10
CA LEU A 508 -12.91 -10.91 -15.83
C LEU A 508 -13.84 -12.08 -15.54
N GLY A 509 -14.92 -11.81 -14.79
CA GLY A 509 -15.81 -12.85 -14.25
C GLY A 509 -15.25 -13.64 -13.06
N GLU A 510 -14.06 -13.28 -12.56
CA GLU A 510 -13.37 -14.00 -11.47
C GLU A 510 -13.37 -13.22 -10.16
N SER A 511 -13.38 -13.95 -9.04
CA SER A 511 -13.22 -13.34 -7.72
C SER A 511 -11.76 -13.04 -7.38
N TYR A 512 -11.56 -11.99 -6.58
CA TYR A 512 -10.28 -11.69 -5.95
C TYR A 512 -10.28 -11.92 -4.43
N LEU A 513 -11.42 -12.33 -3.85
CA LEU A 513 -11.57 -12.58 -2.42
C LEU A 513 -12.32 -13.89 -2.13
N ASN A 514 -11.67 -14.75 -1.35
CA ASN A 514 -12.29 -15.90 -0.72
C ASN A 514 -12.43 -15.66 0.78
N VAL A 515 -13.50 -16.16 1.39
CA VAL A 515 -13.74 -16.03 2.82
C VAL A 515 -14.12 -17.35 3.46
N GLU A 516 -13.55 -17.60 4.63
CA GLU A 516 -14.01 -18.59 5.59
C GLU A 516 -14.60 -17.85 6.81
N TRP A 517 -15.85 -18.14 7.13
CA TRP A 517 -16.48 -17.70 8.38
C TRP A 517 -16.30 -18.78 9.43
N ASP A 518 -15.36 -18.56 10.35
CA ASP A 518 -15.10 -19.43 11.49
C ASP A 518 -16.15 -19.18 12.56
N HIS A 519 -17.11 -20.11 12.64
CA HIS A 519 -18.12 -20.03 13.68
C HIS A 519 -17.55 -20.62 14.97
N ASN A 520 -18.14 -20.29 16.12
CA ASN A 520 -17.76 -20.91 17.38
C ASN A 520 -17.76 -22.45 17.26
N TRP A 521 -16.97 -23.13 18.13
CA TRP A 521 -16.93 -24.59 18.18
C TRP A 521 -18.37 -25.17 18.13
N PHE A 522 -18.64 -26.09 17.20
CA PHE A 522 -19.94 -26.79 16.93
C PHE A 522 -20.94 -26.15 15.96
N THR A 523 -20.47 -25.31 15.04
CA THR A 523 -21.24 -24.87 13.87
C THR A 523 -20.40 -25.01 12.61
N GLU A 524 -21.02 -25.39 11.50
CA GLU A 524 -20.31 -25.60 10.22
C GLU A 524 -19.73 -24.28 9.72
N ASN A 525 -18.42 -24.26 9.45
CA ASN A 525 -17.80 -23.12 8.82
C ASN A 525 -18.37 -22.93 7.41
N THR A 526 -18.66 -21.69 7.07
CA THR A 526 -19.09 -21.36 5.70
C THR A 526 -17.89 -20.89 4.92
N TYR A 527 -17.55 -21.61 3.86
CA TYR A 527 -16.56 -21.18 2.87
C TYR A 527 -17.27 -20.61 1.65
N LYS A 528 -16.78 -19.49 1.13
CA LYS A 528 -17.34 -18.89 -0.08
C LYS A 528 -16.29 -18.19 -0.93
N ASN A 529 -16.21 -18.62 -2.18
CA ASN A 529 -15.62 -17.83 -3.26
C ASN A 529 -16.60 -16.70 -3.62
N LEU A 530 -16.18 -15.43 -3.51
CA LEU A 530 -17.07 -14.28 -3.71
C LEU A 530 -17.15 -13.90 -5.18
N GLU A 531 -17.89 -14.68 -5.97
CA GLU A 531 -18.00 -14.55 -7.43
C GLU A 531 -18.64 -13.23 -7.93
N THR A 532 -19.17 -12.38 -7.06
CA THR A 532 -19.82 -11.13 -7.45
C THR A 532 -19.30 -9.93 -6.66
N TYR A 533 -19.32 -8.77 -7.30
CA TYR A 533 -18.99 -7.50 -6.63
C TYR A 533 -19.90 -7.24 -5.42
N SER A 534 -21.20 -7.55 -5.50
CA SER A 534 -22.14 -7.35 -4.40
C SER A 534 -21.79 -8.21 -3.17
N ALA A 535 -21.45 -9.48 -3.38
CA ALA A 535 -21.01 -10.36 -2.29
C ALA A 535 -19.69 -9.87 -1.68
N THR A 536 -18.75 -9.45 -2.52
CA THR A 536 -17.47 -8.87 -2.08
C THR A 536 -17.65 -7.58 -1.28
N LYS A 537 -18.47 -6.67 -1.77
CA LYS A 537 -18.81 -5.41 -1.10
C LYS A 537 -19.45 -5.64 0.27
N ASN A 538 -20.32 -6.64 0.40
CA ASN A 538 -20.92 -6.97 1.69
C ASN A 538 -19.86 -7.41 2.70
N LEU A 539 -18.94 -8.31 2.31
CA LEU A 539 -17.81 -8.69 3.16
C LEU A 539 -16.94 -7.49 3.54
N LEU A 540 -16.58 -6.65 2.56
CA LEU A 540 -15.78 -5.46 2.81
C LEU A 540 -16.50 -4.46 3.73
N ASN A 541 -17.83 -4.40 3.75
CA ASN A 541 -18.57 -3.55 4.69
C ASN A 541 -18.62 -4.13 6.12
N GLU A 542 -18.48 -5.44 6.27
CA GLU A 542 -18.35 -6.12 7.57
C GLU A 542 -16.93 -5.96 8.13
N TRP A 543 -15.93 -6.07 7.26
CA TRP A 543 -14.52 -5.99 7.60
C TRP A 543 -13.98 -4.55 7.71
N LEU A 544 -14.34 -3.67 6.78
CA LEU A 544 -13.74 -2.35 6.57
C LEU A 544 -14.75 -1.22 6.73
N ASN A 545 -14.29 0.02 6.52
CA ASN A 545 -15.16 1.19 6.56
C ASN A 545 -16.08 1.22 5.33
N GLY A 546 -17.33 0.81 5.52
CA GLY A 546 -18.29 0.74 4.42
C GLY A 546 -18.61 2.07 3.75
N SER A 547 -18.42 3.22 4.41
CA SER A 547 -18.53 4.52 3.73
C SER A 547 -17.45 4.69 2.67
N MET A 548 -16.23 4.25 2.96
CA MET A 548 -15.11 4.34 2.01
C MET A 548 -15.24 3.32 0.87
N VAL A 549 -15.77 2.12 1.15
CA VAL A 549 -16.12 1.13 0.11
C VAL A 549 -17.14 1.71 -0.88
N ASN A 550 -18.20 2.37 -0.38
CA ASN A 550 -19.19 3.03 -1.23
C ASN A 550 -18.62 4.21 -2.03
N ASN A 551 -17.71 5.00 -1.43
CA ASN A 551 -17.02 6.07 -2.14
C ASN A 551 -16.13 5.53 -3.27
N ALA A 552 -15.42 4.42 -3.03
CA ALA A 552 -14.61 3.77 -4.05
C ALA A 552 -15.44 3.22 -5.21
N GLU A 553 -16.58 2.57 -4.92
CA GLU A 553 -17.54 2.15 -5.95
C GLU A 553 -18.01 3.33 -6.80
N THR A 554 -18.39 4.44 -6.15
CA THR A 554 -18.86 5.66 -6.82
C THR A 554 -17.78 6.23 -7.73
N PHE A 555 -16.54 6.30 -7.26
CA PHE A 555 -15.40 6.76 -8.04
C PHE A 555 -15.20 5.90 -9.28
N HIS A 556 -15.09 4.58 -9.13
CA HIS A 556 -14.85 3.65 -10.25
C HIS A 556 -15.97 3.70 -11.28
N ASN A 557 -17.23 3.71 -10.84
CA ASN A 557 -18.39 3.86 -11.73
C ASN A 557 -18.39 5.17 -12.51
N SER A 558 -17.71 6.20 -12.01
CA SER A 558 -17.62 7.51 -12.68
C SER A 558 -16.53 7.59 -13.76
N LEU A 559 -15.63 6.60 -13.85
CA LEU A 559 -14.49 6.67 -14.78
C LEU A 559 -14.90 6.36 -16.22
N ASP A 560 -15.79 5.39 -16.43
CA ASP A 560 -16.16 4.86 -17.76
C ASP A 560 -14.92 4.65 -18.65
N LEU A 561 -14.01 3.78 -18.18
CA LEU A 561 -12.66 3.59 -18.72
C LEU A 561 -12.62 3.30 -20.22
N LEU A 562 -13.59 2.54 -20.74
CA LEU A 562 -13.64 2.19 -22.15
C LEU A 562 -13.86 3.42 -23.03
N ASN A 563 -14.75 4.34 -22.63
CA ASN A 563 -15.07 5.53 -23.41
C ASN A 563 -14.14 6.72 -23.11
N ASN A 564 -13.73 6.89 -21.86
CA ASN A 564 -12.97 8.07 -21.44
C ASN A 564 -11.45 7.86 -21.45
N VAL A 565 -10.96 6.62 -21.50
CA VAL A 565 -9.51 6.33 -21.48
C VAL A 565 -9.09 5.53 -22.71
N VAL A 566 -9.67 4.34 -22.93
CA VAL A 566 -9.29 3.43 -24.03
C VAL A 566 -9.60 4.04 -25.40
N ALA A 567 -10.78 4.63 -25.57
CA ALA A 567 -11.20 5.24 -26.82
C ALA A 567 -10.46 6.54 -27.18
N GLN A 568 -9.65 7.10 -26.28
CA GLN A 568 -8.90 8.34 -26.56
C GLN A 568 -7.62 8.00 -27.32
N ASP A 569 -7.52 8.37 -28.61
CA ASP A 569 -6.40 8.02 -29.50
C ASP A 569 -5.00 8.50 -29.03
N ASN A 570 -4.97 9.44 -28.08
CA ASN A 570 -3.77 10.02 -27.52
C ASN A 570 -3.38 9.47 -26.13
N THR A 571 -4.03 8.40 -25.68
CA THR A 571 -3.67 7.67 -24.46
C THR A 571 -2.77 6.48 -24.79
N TYR A 572 -1.70 6.31 -24.01
CA TYR A 572 -0.71 5.25 -24.15
C TYR A 572 -0.49 4.55 -22.82
N PHE A 573 -0.29 3.23 -22.87
CA PHE A 573 -0.28 2.36 -21.69
C PHE A 573 1.06 1.62 -21.62
N ILE A 574 1.88 1.91 -20.61
CA ILE A 574 3.09 1.16 -20.30
C ILE A 574 2.78 0.25 -19.11
N ILE A 575 2.83 -1.06 -19.36
CA ILE A 575 2.34 -2.08 -18.45
C ILE A 575 3.52 -2.95 -18.00
N GLY A 576 3.77 -2.95 -16.69
CA GLY A 576 4.67 -3.94 -16.10
C GLY A 576 4.04 -5.33 -16.17
N ASN A 577 4.80 -6.33 -16.58
CA ASN A 577 4.34 -7.71 -16.68
C ASN A 577 5.44 -8.69 -16.25
N ASN A 578 5.14 -10.00 -16.23
CA ASN A 578 6.13 -11.05 -15.91
C ASN A 578 6.74 -10.90 -14.51
N LYS A 579 5.96 -10.39 -13.55
CA LYS A 579 6.24 -10.44 -12.11
C LYS A 579 5.12 -11.17 -11.40
N PRO A 580 5.44 -12.05 -10.44
CA PRO A 580 4.43 -12.70 -9.63
C PRO A 580 3.70 -11.67 -8.78
N THR A 581 2.38 -11.63 -8.91
CA THR A 581 1.53 -10.59 -8.34
C THR A 581 0.37 -11.24 -7.57
N ILE A 582 -0.10 -10.61 -6.49
CA ILE A 582 -1.29 -11.13 -5.77
C ILE A 582 -2.53 -10.93 -6.65
N GLY A 583 -3.19 -12.03 -7.03
CA GLY A 583 -4.43 -12.03 -7.81
C GLY A 583 -5.68 -12.35 -7.00
N LYS A 584 -5.53 -13.11 -5.91
CA LYS A 584 -6.64 -13.46 -5.00
C LYS A 584 -6.14 -13.46 -3.56
N VAL A 585 -6.99 -13.05 -2.61
CA VAL A 585 -6.71 -13.09 -1.18
C VAL A 585 -7.77 -13.95 -0.49
N SER A 586 -7.34 -14.92 0.31
CA SER A 586 -8.24 -15.72 1.15
C SER A 586 -8.19 -15.21 2.58
N VAL A 587 -9.34 -14.86 3.14
CA VAL A 587 -9.48 -14.28 4.48
C VAL A 587 -10.28 -15.19 5.41
N GLU A 588 -10.00 -15.08 6.70
CA GLU A 588 -10.72 -15.77 7.78
C GLU A 588 -11.41 -14.74 8.67
N MET A 589 -12.71 -14.93 8.92
CA MET A 589 -13.57 -14.07 9.72
C MET A 589 -14.06 -14.80 10.97
N ASP A 590 -13.85 -14.19 12.14
CA ASP A 590 -14.25 -14.74 13.44
C ASP A 590 -15.61 -14.18 13.87
N GLU A 591 -16.48 -15.05 14.42
CA GLU A 591 -17.72 -14.61 15.05
C GLU A 591 -17.45 -13.94 16.40
N THR A 592 -17.85 -12.68 16.55
CA THR A 592 -17.77 -11.93 17.81
C THR A 592 -19.13 -11.51 18.32
N ASN A 593 -19.19 -11.05 19.59
CA ASN A 593 -20.44 -10.54 20.19
C ASN A 593 -21.04 -9.31 19.49
N VAL A 594 -20.29 -8.67 18.57
CA VAL A 594 -20.69 -7.46 17.85
C VAL A 594 -20.78 -7.67 16.33
N GLY A 595 -20.58 -8.90 15.84
CA GLY A 595 -20.57 -9.25 14.42
C GLY A 595 -19.30 -10.01 14.03
N TRP A 596 -19.02 -10.07 12.73
CA TRP A 596 -17.82 -10.70 12.17
C TRP A 596 -16.64 -9.72 12.18
N GLU A 597 -15.47 -10.20 12.59
CA GLU A 597 -14.21 -9.43 12.51
C GLU A 597 -13.18 -10.25 11.73
N LEU A 598 -12.32 -9.59 10.95
CA LEU A 598 -11.19 -10.28 10.30
C LEU A 598 -10.27 -10.84 11.39
N ASP A 599 -10.01 -12.14 11.37
CA ASP A 599 -8.99 -12.76 12.20
C ASP A 599 -7.62 -12.69 11.49
N ASN A 600 -7.51 -13.26 10.30
CA ASN A 600 -6.25 -13.28 9.56
C ASN A 600 -6.39 -13.44 8.03
N ILE A 601 -5.29 -13.21 7.31
CA ILE A 601 -5.15 -13.60 5.90
C ILE A 601 -4.66 -15.05 5.87
N LYS A 602 -5.46 -15.94 5.27
CA LYS A 602 -5.26 -17.39 5.26
C LYS A 602 -4.32 -17.87 4.15
N ASP A 603 -4.48 -17.32 2.95
CA ASP A 603 -3.69 -17.62 1.75
C ASP A 603 -3.76 -16.46 0.73
N ILE A 604 -2.85 -16.46 -0.23
CA ILE A 604 -2.82 -15.52 -1.36
C ILE A 604 -2.47 -16.28 -2.65
N ASP A 605 -3.19 -16.02 -3.73
CA ASP A 605 -2.90 -16.65 -5.02
C ASP A 605 -2.14 -15.70 -5.94
N LEU A 606 -1.32 -16.31 -6.78
CA LEU A 606 -0.38 -15.64 -7.66
C LEU A 606 -0.98 -15.52 -9.06
N VAL A 607 -0.79 -14.37 -9.70
CA VAL A 607 -1.09 -14.07 -11.11
C VAL A 607 0.05 -13.27 -11.72
N SER A 608 0.03 -13.07 -13.03
CA SER A 608 0.96 -12.24 -13.79
C SER A 608 0.66 -10.76 -13.59
N GLY A 609 1.71 -9.94 -13.46
CA GLY A 609 1.61 -8.50 -13.30
C GLY A 609 2.98 -7.86 -13.10
N ASP A 610 3.02 -6.77 -12.33
CA ASP A 610 4.25 -6.03 -12.00
C ASP A 610 4.67 -6.15 -10.52
N GLY A 611 4.16 -7.15 -9.79
CA GLY A 611 4.41 -7.36 -8.35
C GLY A 611 3.44 -6.59 -7.44
N THR A 612 2.65 -5.68 -8.01
CA THR A 612 1.60 -4.93 -7.30
C THR A 612 0.27 -4.96 -8.05
N VAL A 613 0.28 -4.71 -9.35
CA VAL A 613 -0.89 -4.59 -10.21
C VAL A 613 -0.96 -5.81 -11.14
N PRO A 614 -2.04 -6.60 -11.07
CA PRO A 614 -2.26 -7.69 -12.02
C PRO A 614 -2.31 -7.18 -13.46
N LEU A 615 -1.77 -7.95 -14.40
CA LEU A 615 -1.72 -7.64 -15.83
C LEU A 615 -3.12 -7.33 -16.39
N PHE A 616 -4.11 -8.14 -16.01
CA PHE A 616 -5.51 -7.95 -16.41
C PHE A 616 -6.08 -6.60 -15.93
N SER A 617 -5.69 -6.14 -14.74
CA SER A 617 -6.12 -4.83 -14.21
C SER A 617 -5.51 -3.68 -15.00
N ALA A 618 -4.20 -3.74 -15.27
CA ALA A 618 -3.49 -2.70 -16.02
C ALA A 618 -3.94 -2.59 -17.49
N THR A 619 -4.43 -3.69 -18.07
CA THR A 619 -4.94 -3.77 -19.45
C THR A 619 -6.45 -3.50 -19.56
N ILE A 620 -7.14 -3.12 -18.47
CA ILE A 620 -8.59 -2.88 -18.45
C ILE A 620 -9.32 -4.12 -19.01
N GLY A 621 -8.95 -5.29 -18.50
CA GLY A 621 -9.45 -6.57 -18.96
C GLY A 621 -9.13 -6.88 -20.42
N ASN A 622 -7.87 -6.70 -20.82
CA ASN A 622 -7.39 -6.88 -22.18
C ASN A 622 -8.06 -5.97 -23.24
N ASN A 623 -8.67 -4.84 -22.83
CA ASN A 623 -9.29 -3.87 -23.75
C ASN A 623 -8.36 -2.74 -24.17
N THR A 624 -7.14 -2.64 -23.62
CA THR A 624 -6.16 -1.65 -24.08
C THR A 624 -5.76 -1.89 -25.54
N PRO A 625 -5.62 -0.84 -26.36
CA PRO A 625 -5.36 -0.95 -27.79
C PRO A 625 -3.91 -1.36 -28.08
N ALA A 626 -3.72 -2.41 -28.89
CA ALA A 626 -2.43 -3.05 -29.11
C ALA A 626 -1.34 -2.13 -29.70
N ASP A 627 -1.72 -1.14 -30.50
CA ASP A 627 -0.81 -0.16 -31.12
C ASP A 627 -0.33 0.93 -30.14
N ARG A 628 -0.98 1.07 -28.98
CA ARG A 628 -0.65 2.07 -27.95
C ARG A 628 -0.36 1.45 -26.58
N THR A 629 -0.27 0.13 -26.53
CA THR A 629 0.09 -0.64 -25.34
C THR A 629 1.51 -1.16 -25.47
N TYR A 630 2.26 -1.09 -24.38
CA TYR A 630 3.66 -1.44 -24.26
C TYR A 630 3.84 -2.28 -23.01
N TYR A 631 4.60 -3.36 -23.11
CA TYR A 631 4.86 -4.29 -22.01
C TYR A 631 6.33 -4.26 -21.66
N VAL A 632 6.62 -4.36 -20.36
CA VAL A 632 7.99 -4.40 -19.84
C VAL A 632 8.07 -5.33 -18.64
N ALA A 633 9.09 -6.19 -18.60
CA ALA A 633 9.31 -7.08 -17.48
C ALA A 633 9.99 -6.35 -16.30
N GLU A 634 9.27 -5.49 -15.60
CA GLU A 634 9.77 -4.66 -14.49
C GLU A 634 8.84 -4.67 -13.27
N GLU A 635 9.42 -4.54 -12.07
CA GLU A 635 8.69 -4.39 -10.81
C GLU A 635 8.03 -3.01 -10.72
N HIS A 636 6.90 -2.94 -10.03
CA HIS A 636 6.06 -1.74 -9.96
C HIS A 636 6.83 -0.48 -9.53
N ASP A 637 7.68 -0.59 -8.50
CA ASP A 637 8.49 0.53 -7.98
C ASP A 637 9.71 0.86 -8.86
N GLY A 638 10.13 -0.08 -9.71
CA GLY A 638 11.21 0.08 -10.67
C GLY A 638 10.80 0.75 -11.98
N LEU A 639 9.50 0.73 -12.34
CA LEU A 639 9.00 1.20 -13.64
C LEU A 639 9.46 2.62 -13.99
N THR A 640 9.40 3.57 -13.04
CA THR A 640 9.75 4.97 -13.30
C THR A 640 11.24 5.26 -13.33
N ASN A 641 12.08 4.35 -12.82
CA ASN A 641 13.54 4.46 -12.89
C ASN A 641 14.14 3.57 -13.99
N ASN A 642 13.32 2.74 -14.65
CA ASN A 642 13.75 1.90 -15.75
C ASN A 642 14.04 2.76 -17.00
N GLN A 643 15.27 2.65 -17.52
CA GLN A 643 15.73 3.47 -18.64
C GLN A 643 14.93 3.20 -19.93
N ASP A 644 14.51 1.96 -20.20
CA ASP A 644 13.74 1.61 -21.38
C ASP A 644 12.32 2.21 -21.30
N VAL A 645 11.72 2.21 -20.10
CA VAL A 645 10.43 2.88 -19.85
C VAL A 645 10.55 4.39 -20.06
N ILE A 646 11.56 5.03 -19.48
CA ILE A 646 11.81 6.47 -19.66
C ILE A 646 11.98 6.82 -21.14
N MET A 647 12.77 6.04 -21.87
CA MET A 647 12.97 6.25 -23.31
C MET A 647 11.69 6.04 -24.12
N GLN A 648 10.85 5.06 -23.75
CA GLN A 648 9.57 4.85 -24.41
C GLN A 648 8.59 6.01 -24.17
N VAL A 649 8.54 6.55 -22.95
CA VAL A 649 7.78 7.78 -22.64
C VAL A 649 8.24 8.91 -23.55
N LEU A 650 9.56 9.12 -23.69
CA LEU A 650 10.12 10.15 -24.56
C LEU A 650 9.76 9.94 -26.04
N ASN A 651 9.83 8.71 -26.54
CA ASN A 651 9.45 8.38 -27.92
C ASN A 651 7.96 8.69 -28.16
N ILE A 652 7.09 8.32 -27.21
CA ILE A 652 5.66 8.67 -27.27
C ILE A 652 5.49 10.19 -27.27
N LEU A 653 6.14 10.93 -26.37
CA LEU A 653 6.03 12.39 -26.28
C LEU A 653 6.51 13.08 -27.56
N LYS A 654 7.54 12.58 -28.24
CA LYS A 654 8.04 13.10 -29.53
C LYS A 654 7.17 12.74 -30.73
N GLY A 655 6.30 11.74 -30.59
CA GLY A 655 5.43 11.25 -31.67
C GLY A 655 5.99 10.03 -32.40
N ASP A 656 7.11 9.49 -31.93
CA ASP A 656 7.78 8.30 -32.44
C ASP A 656 7.35 7.05 -31.64
N SER A 657 6.06 6.93 -31.33
CA SER A 657 5.53 5.89 -30.44
C SER A 657 5.78 4.46 -30.95
N ASN A 658 6.05 4.29 -32.25
CA ASN A 658 6.41 3.01 -32.85
C ASN A 658 7.88 2.62 -32.68
N ASP A 659 8.75 3.56 -32.31
CA ASP A 659 10.15 3.28 -32.02
C ASP A 659 10.23 2.71 -30.61
N LEU A 660 10.30 1.38 -30.52
CA LEU A 660 10.36 0.68 -29.24
C LEU A 660 11.72 0.86 -28.57
N ALA A 661 11.71 1.25 -27.30
CA ALA A 661 12.93 1.36 -26.51
C ALA A 661 13.36 -0.01 -25.95
N GLY A 662 14.64 -0.38 -26.11
CA GLY A 662 15.26 -1.50 -25.40
C GLY A 662 14.40 -2.78 -25.33
N ASN A 663 14.02 -3.15 -24.09
CA ASN A 663 13.21 -4.35 -23.80
C ASN A 663 11.70 -4.09 -23.72
N ILE A 664 11.21 -3.01 -24.34
CA ILE A 664 9.77 -2.75 -24.45
C ILE A 664 9.17 -3.57 -25.59
N ASP A 665 8.12 -4.31 -25.28
CA ASP A 665 7.41 -5.18 -26.21
C ASP A 665 5.97 -4.71 -26.48
N ARG A 666 5.38 -5.19 -27.59
CA ARG A 666 3.96 -4.98 -27.93
C ARG A 666 3.03 -6.08 -27.42
N LEU A 667 3.60 -7.17 -26.95
CA LEU A 667 2.90 -8.30 -26.39
C LEU A 667 3.48 -8.60 -25.01
N PRO A 668 2.66 -9.08 -24.07
CA PRO A 668 3.19 -9.53 -22.79
C PRO A 668 4.18 -10.68 -23.03
N GLN A 669 5.34 -10.61 -22.38
CA GLN A 669 6.31 -11.70 -22.36
C GLN A 669 5.75 -12.95 -21.68
N GLU A 670 5.95 -14.11 -22.31
CA GLU A 670 5.63 -15.43 -21.75
C GLU A 670 6.59 -15.79 -20.62
N THR A 671 6.06 -16.33 -19.53
CA THR A 671 6.84 -16.70 -18.36
C THR A 671 6.08 -17.65 -17.47
N LYS A 672 6.80 -18.34 -16.60
CA LYS A 672 6.18 -19.07 -15.51
C LYS A 672 6.62 -18.49 -14.19
N MET A 673 5.72 -18.59 -13.23
CA MET A 673 5.89 -18.08 -11.88
C MET A 673 5.72 -19.25 -10.91
N ILE A 674 6.33 -19.11 -9.75
CA ILE A 674 6.41 -20.14 -8.73
C ILE A 674 5.92 -19.54 -7.41
N LYS A 675 4.92 -20.18 -6.79
CA LYS A 675 4.51 -19.93 -5.41
C LYS A 675 5.06 -21.04 -4.53
N LEU A 676 5.87 -20.68 -3.55
CA LEU A 676 6.24 -21.54 -2.44
C LEU A 676 5.39 -21.15 -1.24
N LYS A 677 4.76 -22.12 -0.59
CA LYS A 677 4.04 -21.94 0.67
C LYS A 677 4.58 -22.92 1.68
N VAL A 678 4.91 -22.45 2.88
CA VAL A 678 5.29 -23.30 4.00
C VAL A 678 4.56 -22.91 5.26
N GLU A 679 4.16 -23.90 6.04
CA GLU A 679 3.52 -23.73 7.33
C GLU A 679 4.52 -23.98 8.48
N SER A 680 4.38 -23.23 9.57
CA SER A 680 5.20 -23.39 10.78
C SER A 680 5.20 -24.85 11.28
N PRO A 681 6.29 -25.31 11.96
CA PRO A 681 7.28 -24.50 12.67
C PRO A 681 8.62 -24.40 11.93
N VAL A 682 8.62 -23.80 10.73
CA VAL A 682 9.85 -23.47 10.00
C VAL A 682 9.92 -22.03 9.53
N GLU A 683 11.15 -21.56 9.32
CA GLU A 683 11.49 -20.42 8.47
C GLU A 683 11.70 -20.90 7.02
N LEU A 684 11.29 -20.06 6.06
CA LEU A 684 11.56 -20.25 4.63
C LEU A 684 12.68 -19.32 4.20
N HIS A 685 13.76 -19.90 3.69
CA HIS A 685 14.82 -19.18 3.03
C HIS A 685 14.93 -19.65 1.59
N VAL A 686 15.10 -18.70 0.66
CA VAL A 686 15.34 -18.98 -0.75
C VAL A 686 16.62 -18.27 -1.15
N LEU A 687 17.47 -18.95 -1.91
CA LEU A 687 18.64 -18.36 -2.55
C LEU A 687 18.58 -18.57 -4.05
N ASP A 688 18.86 -17.52 -4.82
CA ASP A 688 19.02 -17.63 -6.27
C ASP A 688 20.41 -18.19 -6.66
N ALA A 689 20.63 -18.41 -7.96
CA ALA A 689 21.90 -18.91 -8.49
C ALA A 689 23.11 -17.99 -8.22
N PHE A 690 22.89 -16.72 -7.84
CA PHE A 690 23.92 -15.74 -7.51
C PHE A 690 24.13 -15.61 -5.99
N GLY A 691 23.40 -16.40 -5.18
CA GLY A 691 23.46 -16.35 -3.72
C GLY A 691 22.70 -15.17 -3.12
N LYS A 692 21.85 -14.47 -3.89
CA LYS A 692 20.95 -13.48 -3.31
C LYS A 692 19.87 -14.20 -2.52
N HIS A 693 19.62 -13.72 -1.32
CA HIS A 693 18.76 -14.37 -0.34
C HIS A 693 17.40 -13.66 -0.20
N MET A 694 16.38 -14.46 0.04
CA MET A 694 15.03 -14.05 0.39
C MET A 694 14.52 -14.84 1.59
N GLY A 695 13.96 -14.15 2.58
CA GLY A 695 13.47 -14.74 3.82
C GLY A 695 13.95 -13.98 5.06
N PRO A 696 13.79 -14.55 6.26
CA PRO A 696 14.16 -13.90 7.51
C PRO A 696 15.66 -13.55 7.59
N ASN A 697 15.97 -12.31 7.98
CA ASN A 697 17.31 -11.84 8.30
C ASN A 697 17.30 -11.07 9.63
N GLY A 698 17.30 -11.83 10.73
CA GLY A 698 17.16 -11.26 12.07
C GLY A 698 15.72 -10.85 12.35
N TYR A 699 15.46 -9.54 12.41
CA TYR A 699 14.16 -8.99 12.82
C TYR A 699 13.22 -8.61 11.67
N TYR A 700 13.67 -8.71 10.42
CA TYR A 700 12.90 -8.36 9.25
C TYR A 700 13.08 -9.41 8.14
N VAL A 701 12.21 -9.36 7.13
CA VAL A 701 12.30 -10.18 5.93
C VAL A 701 13.11 -9.41 4.88
N GLU A 702 14.13 -10.05 4.32
CA GLU A 702 14.85 -9.51 3.15
C GLU A 702 14.36 -10.13 1.85
N GLU A 703 14.35 -9.33 0.78
CA GLU A 703 13.87 -9.70 -0.56
C GLU A 703 14.92 -9.30 -1.61
N LYS A 704 16.12 -9.88 -1.54
CA LYS A 704 17.20 -9.50 -2.47
C LYS A 704 17.13 -10.24 -3.81
N ILE A 705 16.33 -11.30 -3.89
CA ILE A 705 16.09 -12.01 -5.16
C ILE A 705 15.29 -11.08 -6.07
N LYS A 706 15.83 -10.81 -7.26
CA LYS A 706 15.16 -9.95 -8.24
C LYS A 706 13.83 -10.60 -8.64
N ASN A 707 12.76 -9.81 -8.67
CA ASN A 707 11.40 -10.22 -9.03
C ASN A 707 10.77 -11.27 -8.12
N GLY A 708 11.22 -11.38 -6.87
CA GLY A 708 10.56 -12.22 -5.90
C GLY A 708 10.03 -11.40 -4.75
N SER A 709 8.99 -11.93 -4.11
CA SER A 709 8.30 -11.30 -2.98
C SER A 709 8.05 -12.34 -1.90
N TYR A 710 8.04 -11.92 -0.64
CA TYR A 710 7.90 -12.77 0.52
C TYR A 710 6.81 -12.24 1.45
N TYR A 711 5.82 -13.09 1.71
CA TYR A 711 4.63 -12.76 2.48
C TYR A 711 4.54 -13.62 3.73
N LEU A 712 4.02 -13.00 4.79
CA LEU A 712 3.83 -13.60 6.09
C LEU A 712 2.33 -13.58 6.41
N LEU A 713 1.75 -14.77 6.61
CA LEU A 713 0.31 -14.99 6.70
C LEU A 713 -0.07 -15.75 7.98
N GLY A 714 -1.36 -15.71 8.33
CA GLY A 714 -1.92 -16.37 9.51
C GLY A 714 -1.48 -15.77 10.86
N GLU A 715 -2.09 -16.27 11.95
CA GLU A 715 -1.74 -15.84 13.32
C GLU A 715 -0.24 -16.01 13.60
N ASN A 716 0.41 -14.97 14.12
CA ASN A 716 1.85 -14.95 14.44
C ASN A 716 2.76 -15.30 13.25
N ASN A 717 2.34 -15.00 12.01
CA ASN A 717 3.09 -15.28 10.79
C ASN A 717 3.43 -16.77 10.63
N HIS A 718 2.52 -17.67 11.01
CA HIS A 718 2.80 -19.10 10.97
C HIS A 718 2.95 -19.64 9.54
N LYS A 719 2.31 -19.00 8.54
CA LYS A 719 2.46 -19.31 7.12
C LYS A 719 3.42 -18.33 6.45
N LYS A 720 4.25 -18.84 5.55
CA LYS A 720 5.16 -18.03 4.73
C LYS A 720 4.98 -18.39 3.27
N VAL A 721 4.88 -17.36 2.44
CA VAL A 721 4.69 -17.51 1.01
C VAL A 721 5.80 -16.76 0.29
N ALA A 722 6.51 -17.42 -0.61
CA ALA A 722 7.47 -16.78 -1.51
C ALA A 722 6.97 -16.88 -2.94
N PHE A 723 6.85 -15.76 -3.62
CA PHE A 723 6.61 -15.72 -5.05
C PHE A 723 7.91 -15.47 -5.81
N LEU A 724 8.12 -16.22 -6.88
CA LEU A 724 9.35 -16.21 -7.67
C LEU A 724 9.02 -16.33 -9.16
N ASN A 725 9.87 -15.80 -10.02
CA ASN A 725 9.84 -16.15 -11.44
C ASN A 725 10.45 -17.52 -11.70
N ASN A 726 10.32 -18.01 -12.94
CA ASN A 726 11.02 -19.21 -13.37
C ASN A 726 12.54 -19.02 -13.22
N GLY A 727 13.18 -20.01 -12.61
CA GLY A 727 14.59 -19.94 -12.27
C GLY A 727 15.07 -21.17 -11.53
N THR A 728 16.36 -21.14 -11.19
CA THR A 728 16.97 -22.14 -10.31
C THR A 728 17.17 -21.53 -8.93
N TYR A 729 16.65 -22.22 -7.91
CA TYR A 729 16.69 -21.75 -6.53
C TYR A 729 17.10 -22.85 -5.57
N GLN A 730 17.83 -22.47 -4.51
CA GLN A 730 18.01 -23.29 -3.34
C GLN A 730 16.98 -22.88 -2.30
N VAL A 731 16.18 -23.84 -1.83
CA VAL A 731 15.26 -23.66 -0.71
C VAL A 731 15.92 -24.23 0.53
N VAL A 732 15.90 -23.47 1.63
CA VAL A 732 16.37 -23.90 2.94
C VAL A 732 15.27 -23.64 3.95
N LEU A 733 14.77 -24.71 4.57
CA LEU A 733 13.77 -24.64 5.63
C LEU A 733 14.47 -24.91 6.96
N LYS A 734 14.31 -24.01 7.94
CA LYS A 734 14.92 -24.15 9.26
C LYS A 734 13.86 -24.32 10.32
N GLY A 735 13.98 -25.36 11.13
CA GLY A 735 13.08 -25.63 12.25
C GLY A 735 13.17 -24.55 13.32
N THR A 736 12.02 -24.05 13.75
CA THR A 736 11.87 -23.08 14.85
C THR A 736 11.15 -23.68 16.07
N GLY A 737 10.63 -24.90 15.93
CA GLY A 737 9.85 -25.59 16.95
C GLY A 737 9.75 -27.08 16.68
N THR A 738 8.99 -27.79 17.52
CA THR A 738 8.66 -29.20 17.30
C THR A 738 7.22 -29.30 16.80
N GLY A 739 7.01 -30.06 15.72
CA GLY A 739 5.70 -30.24 15.11
C GLY A 739 5.82 -30.91 13.73
N THR A 740 4.80 -30.74 12.90
CA THR A 740 4.83 -31.10 11.49
C THR A 740 4.79 -29.83 10.63
N MET A 741 5.23 -29.94 9.38
CA MET A 741 5.21 -28.86 8.40
C MET A 741 4.67 -29.39 7.07
N ASP A 742 3.82 -28.56 6.45
CA ASP A 742 3.43 -28.72 5.06
C ASP A 742 4.21 -27.74 4.19
N PHE A 743 4.78 -28.26 3.10
CA PHE A 743 5.45 -27.46 2.07
C PHE A 743 4.76 -27.68 0.72
N THR A 744 4.33 -26.59 0.10
CA THR A 744 3.65 -26.59 -1.21
C THR A 744 4.44 -25.74 -2.21
N MET A 745 4.60 -26.26 -3.42
CA MET A 745 5.07 -25.51 -4.58
C MET A 745 4.02 -25.56 -5.68
N GLN A 746 3.60 -24.40 -6.17
CA GLN A 746 2.73 -24.25 -7.34
C GLN A 746 3.50 -23.59 -8.47
N VAL A 747 3.24 -24.02 -9.71
CA VAL A 747 3.75 -23.39 -10.93
C VAL A 747 2.58 -22.83 -11.69
N VAL A 748 2.62 -21.55 -11.99
CA VAL A 748 1.56 -20.80 -12.68
C VAL A 748 2.14 -20.22 -13.96
N ASP A 749 1.39 -20.27 -15.06
CA ASP A 749 1.82 -19.71 -16.33
C ASP A 749 1.46 -18.22 -16.47
N GLU A 750 1.82 -17.62 -17.61
CA GLU A 750 1.53 -16.23 -17.90
C GLU A 750 0.03 -15.91 -18.09
N ASN A 751 -0.80 -16.94 -18.24
CA ASN A 751 -2.25 -16.85 -18.39
C ASN A 751 -2.97 -17.07 -17.05
N ASP A 752 -2.24 -17.01 -15.94
CA ASP A 752 -2.74 -17.17 -14.57
C ASP A 752 -3.26 -18.58 -14.24
N ALA A 753 -2.92 -19.59 -15.05
CA ALA A 753 -3.36 -20.96 -14.84
C ALA A 753 -2.34 -21.80 -14.05
N VAL A 754 -2.81 -22.51 -13.01
CA VAL A 754 -1.95 -23.35 -12.16
C VAL A 754 -1.60 -24.65 -12.89
N GLN A 755 -0.40 -24.72 -13.46
CA GLN A 755 0.05 -25.83 -14.28
C GLN A 755 0.24 -27.13 -13.48
N LYS A 756 0.68 -27.02 -12.22
CA LYS A 756 0.89 -28.15 -11.31
C LYS A 756 1.08 -27.70 -9.87
N THR A 757 0.78 -28.62 -8.95
CA THR A 757 1.03 -28.48 -7.51
C THR A 757 1.85 -29.66 -7.00
N ILE A 758 2.90 -29.37 -6.21
CA ILE A 758 3.74 -30.36 -5.53
C ILE A 758 3.63 -30.12 -4.04
N ARG A 759 3.33 -31.16 -3.25
CA ARG A 759 3.24 -31.06 -1.79
C ARG A 759 4.08 -32.09 -1.05
N PHE A 760 4.55 -31.68 0.12
CA PHE A 760 5.17 -32.51 1.14
C PHE A 760 4.40 -32.25 2.42
N ASN A 761 3.49 -33.16 2.77
CA ASN A 761 2.62 -33.00 3.93
C ASN A 761 3.22 -33.70 5.16
N ASP A 762 2.89 -33.20 6.34
CA ASP A 762 3.19 -33.82 7.63
C ASP A 762 4.69 -34.13 7.84
N VAL A 763 5.58 -33.29 7.30
CA VAL A 763 7.03 -33.46 7.50
C VAL A 763 7.38 -33.14 8.95
N ASN A 764 7.93 -34.10 9.69
CA ASN A 764 8.33 -33.89 11.09
C ASN A 764 9.45 -32.84 11.20
N ILE A 765 9.31 -31.90 12.13
CA ILE A 765 10.28 -30.83 12.36
C ILE A 765 10.68 -30.78 13.83
N THR A 766 11.95 -30.48 14.07
CA THR A 766 12.51 -30.12 15.38
C THR A 766 13.24 -28.77 15.29
N PRO A 767 13.56 -28.10 16.41
CA PRO A 767 14.31 -26.84 16.37
C PRO A 767 15.73 -26.93 15.78
N THR A 768 16.29 -28.13 15.62
CA THR A 768 17.60 -28.35 15.00
C THR A 768 17.51 -28.74 13.54
N THR A 769 16.30 -28.98 13.02
CA THR A 769 16.09 -29.46 11.67
C THR A 769 16.47 -28.42 10.63
N ILE A 770 17.27 -28.82 9.64
CA ILE A 770 17.59 -28.06 8.44
C ILE A 770 17.22 -28.91 7.23
N ILE A 771 16.27 -28.45 6.43
CA ILE A 771 15.89 -29.10 5.19
C ILE A 771 16.39 -28.27 4.01
N LYS A 772 17.10 -28.90 3.08
CA LYS A 772 17.60 -28.27 1.86
C LYS A 772 16.90 -28.88 0.64
N ALA A 773 16.55 -28.06 -0.34
CA ALA A 773 16.00 -28.52 -1.60
C ALA A 773 16.43 -27.62 -2.76
N GLN A 774 16.29 -28.14 -3.98
CA GLN A 774 16.58 -27.39 -5.20
C GLN A 774 15.36 -27.35 -6.09
N ILE A 775 15.07 -26.16 -6.61
CA ILE A 775 14.12 -25.93 -7.68
C ILE A 775 14.93 -25.84 -8.96
N VAL A 776 14.69 -26.78 -9.88
CA VAL A 776 15.31 -26.81 -11.22
C VAL A 776 14.23 -27.16 -12.22
N ASN A 777 14.12 -26.41 -13.32
CA ASN A 777 13.08 -26.60 -14.35
C ASN A 777 11.68 -26.67 -13.72
N GLU A 778 11.33 -25.65 -12.92
CA GLU A 778 10.00 -25.52 -12.29
C GLU A 778 9.62 -26.73 -11.41
N THR A 779 10.60 -27.48 -10.91
CA THR A 779 10.36 -28.74 -10.22
C THR A 779 11.22 -28.84 -8.97
N ILE A 780 10.61 -29.33 -7.90
CA ILE A 780 11.28 -29.78 -6.68
C ILE A 780 11.04 -31.29 -6.56
N VAL A 781 12.11 -32.08 -6.58
CA VAL A 781 12.00 -33.55 -6.67
C VAL A 781 12.04 -34.20 -5.29
N MET A 782 12.75 -33.57 -4.34
CA MET A 782 12.95 -34.11 -3.00
C MET A 782 13.39 -33.02 -2.03
N LEU A 783 13.17 -33.28 -0.74
CA LEU A 783 13.71 -32.52 0.37
C LEU A 783 14.82 -33.35 1.03
N LEU A 784 15.96 -32.71 1.32
CA LEU A 784 17.09 -33.33 2.02
C LEU A 784 17.08 -32.85 3.47
N ALA A 785 16.67 -33.72 4.38
CA ALA A 785 16.51 -33.40 5.79
C ALA A 785 17.77 -33.76 6.59
N ASP A 786 18.30 -32.78 7.30
CA ASP A 786 19.27 -32.90 8.38
C ASP A 786 18.50 -32.62 9.68
N TRP A 787 18.29 -33.65 10.50
CA TRP A 787 17.44 -33.56 11.68
C TRP A 787 18.17 -32.91 12.86
N ASN A 788 19.48 -33.11 12.95
CA ASN A 788 20.29 -32.74 14.10
C ASN A 788 21.11 -31.44 13.88
N GLY A 789 21.12 -30.91 12.65
CA GLY A 789 21.82 -29.70 12.25
C GLY A 789 23.34 -29.85 12.14
N ASP A 790 23.85 -31.07 11.90
CA ASP A 790 25.28 -31.38 11.78
C ASP A 790 25.84 -31.25 10.35
N ASP A 791 25.02 -30.71 9.42
CA ASP A 791 25.27 -30.57 8.00
C ASP A 791 25.39 -31.91 7.23
N VAL A 792 25.00 -33.02 7.85
CA VAL A 792 24.85 -34.32 7.18
C VAL A 792 23.37 -34.60 6.94
N VAL A 793 23.04 -35.03 5.72
CA VAL A 793 21.67 -35.42 5.38
C VAL A 793 21.36 -36.76 6.05
N ASP A 794 20.35 -36.76 6.93
CA ASP A 794 19.84 -37.94 7.60
C ASP A 794 18.80 -38.68 6.74
N GLU A 795 17.94 -37.93 6.03
CA GLU A 795 16.82 -38.48 5.28
C GLU A 795 16.54 -37.72 3.97
N THR A 796 16.04 -38.44 2.97
CA THR A 796 15.50 -37.87 1.73
C THR A 796 14.00 -38.09 1.69
N ILE A 797 13.24 -37.00 1.55
CA ILE A 797 11.78 -36.99 1.55
C ILE A 797 11.31 -36.70 0.12
N TYR A 798 10.39 -37.51 -0.39
CA TYR A 798 9.78 -37.33 -1.71
C TYR A 798 8.39 -36.68 -1.59
N PRO A 799 7.89 -36.02 -2.65
CA PRO A 799 6.55 -35.43 -2.64
C PRO A 799 5.50 -36.45 -2.22
N SER A 800 4.65 -36.09 -1.27
CA SER A 800 3.49 -36.89 -0.88
C SER A 800 2.36 -36.78 -1.90
N LEU A 801 2.31 -35.67 -2.65
CA LEU A 801 1.29 -35.39 -3.64
C LEU A 801 1.84 -34.61 -4.83
N LEU A 802 1.37 -34.99 -6.03
CA LEU A 802 1.63 -34.32 -7.30
C LEU A 802 0.29 -34.17 -8.03
N LEU A 803 -0.15 -32.92 -8.22
CA LEU A 803 -1.37 -32.61 -8.97
C LEU A 803 -0.99 -32.03 -10.33
N ASN A 804 -1.70 -32.47 -11.38
CA ASN A 804 -1.64 -31.83 -12.69
C ASN A 804 -2.45 -30.52 -12.69
N GLN A 805 -2.57 -29.86 -13.85
CA GLN A 805 -3.33 -28.61 -13.98
C GLN A 805 -4.78 -28.74 -13.53
N VAL A 806 -5.54 -29.66 -14.13
CA VAL A 806 -6.98 -29.85 -13.83
C VAL A 806 -7.21 -30.11 -12.35
N GLN A 807 -6.34 -30.91 -11.74
CA GLN A 807 -6.39 -31.22 -10.31
C GLN A 807 -5.95 -30.06 -9.41
N SER A 808 -5.07 -29.17 -9.90
CA SER A 808 -4.63 -27.99 -9.14
C SER A 808 -5.66 -26.86 -9.19
N ASP A 809 -6.48 -26.83 -10.25
CA ASP A 809 -7.57 -25.88 -10.46
C ASP A 809 -8.88 -26.34 -9.80
N ASP A 810 -8.89 -27.48 -9.10
CA ASP A 810 -10.07 -27.98 -8.39
C ASP A 810 -10.42 -27.08 -7.20
N GLU A 811 -11.54 -26.37 -7.27
CA GLU A 811 -12.12 -25.58 -6.17
C GLU A 811 -13.31 -26.30 -5.49
N THR A 812 -13.63 -27.54 -5.87
CA THR A 812 -14.81 -28.26 -5.37
C THR A 812 -14.50 -28.95 -4.04
N ALA A 813 -15.18 -28.56 -2.96
CA ALA A 813 -15.05 -29.25 -1.69
C ALA A 813 -15.56 -30.71 -1.76
N PRO A 814 -14.96 -31.65 -1.00
CA PRO A 814 -15.43 -33.03 -0.95
C PRO A 814 -16.86 -33.13 -0.40
N GLU A 815 -17.64 -34.08 -0.90
CA GLU A 815 -18.94 -34.41 -0.33
C GLU A 815 -18.73 -35.23 0.94
N LEU A 816 -19.17 -34.73 2.10
CA LEU A 816 -19.03 -35.39 3.41
C LEU A 816 -20.39 -35.87 3.94
N ASP A 817 -20.46 -37.17 4.23
CA ASP A 817 -21.61 -37.83 4.84
C ASP A 817 -21.30 -38.44 6.19
N VAL A 818 -22.31 -38.38 7.08
CA VAL A 818 -22.27 -38.96 8.42
C VAL A 818 -23.34 -40.03 8.54
N ILE A 819 -22.92 -41.27 8.73
CA ILE A 819 -23.77 -42.45 8.85
C ILE A 819 -23.83 -42.86 10.32
N VAL A 820 -25.02 -42.80 10.91
CA VAL A 820 -25.26 -43.17 12.31
C VAL A 820 -26.03 -44.49 12.37
N ASP A 821 -25.46 -45.50 13.02
CA ASP A 821 -26.06 -46.82 13.21
C ASP A 821 -26.33 -47.11 14.69
N GLY A 822 -27.58 -47.47 15.02
CA GLY A 822 -28.06 -47.70 16.37
C GLY A 822 -29.58 -47.86 16.42
N THR A 823 -30.11 -48.30 17.55
CA THR A 823 -31.56 -48.47 17.75
C THR A 823 -32.19 -47.12 18.13
N LYS A 824 -32.94 -46.51 17.22
CA LYS A 824 -33.71 -45.30 17.50
C LYS A 824 -34.82 -45.57 18.51
N GLY A 825 -34.89 -44.74 19.53
CA GLY A 825 -36.01 -44.58 20.44
C GLY A 825 -36.94 -43.47 19.98
N ASN A 826 -37.41 -42.65 20.92
CA ASN A 826 -38.27 -41.50 20.66
C ASN A 826 -37.46 -40.18 20.67
N ASN A 827 -38.00 -39.12 20.04
CA ASN A 827 -37.42 -37.76 20.05
C ASN A 827 -35.93 -37.71 19.67
N ASP A 828 -35.55 -38.47 18.64
CA ASP A 828 -34.19 -38.59 18.12
C ASP A 828 -33.13 -39.18 19.07
N TRP A 829 -33.55 -39.77 20.20
CA TRP A 829 -32.67 -40.52 21.09
C TRP A 829 -32.39 -41.92 20.54
N TYR A 830 -31.21 -42.44 20.87
CA TYR A 830 -30.84 -43.84 20.69
C TYR A 830 -30.89 -44.57 22.04
N VAL A 831 -31.46 -45.78 22.04
CA VAL A 831 -31.62 -46.64 23.22
C VAL A 831 -30.69 -47.86 23.19
N SER A 832 -29.65 -47.82 22.35
CA SER A 832 -28.58 -48.81 22.25
C SER A 832 -27.22 -48.12 22.12
N ASP A 833 -26.14 -48.90 22.13
CA ASP A 833 -24.84 -48.41 21.66
C ASP A 833 -25.00 -47.92 20.21
N VAL A 834 -24.27 -46.85 19.87
CA VAL A 834 -24.31 -46.19 18.57
C VAL A 834 -22.92 -46.22 17.94
N THR A 835 -22.87 -46.43 16.63
CA THR A 835 -21.66 -46.19 15.84
C THR A 835 -21.88 -45.05 14.85
N VAL A 836 -20.88 -44.18 14.71
CA VAL A 836 -20.86 -43.09 13.74
C VAL A 836 -19.72 -43.32 12.77
N ASP A 837 -20.02 -43.27 11.48
CA ASP A 837 -19.09 -43.44 10.37
C ASP A 837 -19.13 -42.18 9.51
N MET A 838 -17.97 -41.68 9.09
CA MET A 838 -17.86 -40.50 8.24
C MET A 838 -17.24 -40.91 6.91
N VAL A 839 -17.96 -40.65 5.83
CA VAL A 839 -17.56 -41.03 4.48
C VAL A 839 -17.50 -39.77 3.65
N ALA A 840 -16.36 -39.53 3.01
CA ALA A 840 -16.21 -38.46 2.06
C ALA A 840 -15.87 -38.99 0.68
N THR A 841 -16.29 -38.26 -0.35
CA THR A 841 -15.88 -38.50 -1.73
C THR A 841 -15.58 -37.19 -2.43
N ASP A 842 -14.51 -37.20 -3.23
CA ASP A 842 -14.21 -36.15 -4.18
C ASP A 842 -13.83 -36.79 -5.53
N ALA A 843 -14.31 -36.21 -6.63
CA ALA A 843 -14.21 -36.83 -7.96
C ALA A 843 -12.95 -36.43 -8.73
N GLU A 844 -12.43 -35.22 -8.49
CA GLU A 844 -11.36 -34.63 -9.29
C GLU A 844 -9.98 -34.95 -8.69
N THR A 845 -9.86 -34.76 -7.38
CA THR A 845 -8.60 -34.95 -6.65
C THR A 845 -8.68 -36.08 -5.63
N GLY A 846 -9.87 -36.46 -5.19
CA GLY A 846 -10.09 -37.51 -4.19
C GLY A 846 -9.86 -37.01 -2.76
N VAL A 847 -10.27 -37.80 -1.77
CA VAL A 847 -10.20 -37.40 -0.35
C VAL A 847 -8.79 -37.58 0.21
N SER A 848 -8.25 -36.53 0.82
CA SER A 848 -6.97 -36.52 1.52
C SER A 848 -7.10 -37.04 2.94
N LYS A 849 -7.97 -36.43 3.76
CA LYS A 849 -8.19 -36.81 5.16
C LYS A 849 -9.58 -36.45 5.66
N ILE A 850 -10.00 -37.10 6.74
CA ILE A 850 -11.19 -36.76 7.52
C ILE A 850 -10.75 -36.62 8.98
N GLU A 851 -11.18 -35.56 9.65
CA GLU A 851 -10.95 -35.28 11.06
C GLU A 851 -12.28 -35.00 11.76
N TYR A 852 -12.30 -35.10 13.08
CA TYR A 852 -13.51 -34.78 13.85
C TYR A 852 -13.19 -34.25 15.25
N ILE A 853 -14.17 -33.54 15.81
CA ILE A 853 -14.20 -33.05 17.19
C ILE A 853 -15.42 -33.65 17.87
N ILE A 854 -15.28 -34.14 19.12
CA ILE A 854 -16.40 -34.60 19.95
C ILE A 854 -16.44 -33.75 21.21
N ASN A 855 -17.56 -33.06 21.44
CA ASN A 855 -17.70 -32.05 22.49
C ASN A 855 -16.44 -31.15 22.45
N GLU A 856 -15.93 -30.66 23.58
CA GLU A 856 -14.73 -29.78 23.60
C GLU A 856 -13.36 -30.49 23.39
N GLY A 857 -13.32 -31.69 22.81
CA GLY A 857 -12.07 -32.37 22.45
C GLY A 857 -11.34 -31.69 21.28
N GLY A 858 -10.01 -31.73 21.22
CA GLY A 858 -9.30 -31.29 20.01
C GLY A 858 -9.60 -32.19 18.80
N LEU A 859 -9.32 -31.70 17.59
CA LEU A 859 -9.41 -32.47 16.34
C LEU A 859 -8.61 -33.78 16.47
N THR A 860 -9.25 -34.90 16.11
CA THR A 860 -8.60 -36.22 16.06
C THR A 860 -8.73 -36.79 14.64
N ASN A 861 -7.63 -37.33 14.10
CA ASN A 861 -7.61 -37.92 12.76
C ASN A 861 -8.46 -39.18 12.67
N LEU A 862 -9.25 -39.30 11.60
CA LEU A 862 -10.03 -40.49 11.30
C LEU A 862 -9.90 -40.91 9.82
N PHE A 863 -9.14 -41.95 9.55
CA PHE A 863 -9.17 -42.64 8.26
C PHE A 863 -9.58 -44.11 8.49
N ASN A 864 -10.75 -44.50 7.99
CA ASN A 864 -11.34 -45.85 8.04
C ASN A 864 -11.69 -46.45 9.42
N GLN A 865 -11.97 -45.64 10.45
CA GLN A 865 -12.41 -46.15 11.75
C GLN A 865 -13.81 -45.60 12.12
N LYS A 866 -14.67 -46.47 12.66
CA LYS A 866 -15.99 -46.06 13.15
C LYS A 866 -15.87 -45.58 14.59
N LEU A 867 -16.50 -44.45 14.90
CA LEU A 867 -16.67 -43.97 16.27
C LEU A 867 -17.70 -44.83 16.98
N SER A 868 -17.40 -45.29 18.19
CA SER A 868 -18.31 -46.11 18.99
C SER A 868 -18.68 -45.41 20.29
N PHE A 869 -19.97 -45.23 20.51
CA PHE A 869 -20.53 -44.58 21.69
C PHE A 869 -21.33 -45.60 22.50
N ASN A 870 -20.81 -45.93 23.68
CA ASN A 870 -21.35 -46.96 24.57
C ASN A 870 -21.78 -46.43 25.93
N HIS A 871 -21.83 -45.11 26.11
CA HIS A 871 -22.30 -44.45 27.32
C HIS A 871 -23.44 -43.49 27.00
N ASP A 872 -24.38 -43.35 27.93
CA ASP A 872 -25.46 -42.38 27.82
C ASP A 872 -24.91 -40.95 27.86
N GLY A 873 -25.49 -40.06 27.06
CA GLY A 873 -25.06 -38.68 26.96
C GLY A 873 -25.60 -37.98 25.71
N ILE A 874 -25.32 -36.69 25.64
CA ILE A 874 -25.45 -35.89 24.43
C ILE A 874 -24.03 -35.63 23.95
N TYR A 875 -23.76 -35.95 22.68
CA TYR A 875 -22.47 -35.78 22.05
C TYR A 875 -22.62 -34.82 20.87
N GLU A 876 -21.82 -33.77 20.88
CA GLU A 876 -21.70 -32.82 19.77
C GLU A 876 -20.54 -33.27 18.89
N ILE A 877 -20.76 -33.53 17.60
CA ILE A 877 -19.72 -34.05 16.71
C ILE A 877 -19.63 -33.16 15.48
N LEU A 878 -18.45 -32.60 15.23
CA LEU A 878 -18.14 -31.88 13.99
C LEU A 878 -17.13 -32.72 13.20
N GLY A 879 -17.50 -33.18 12.02
CA GLY A 879 -16.61 -33.82 11.06
C GLY A 879 -16.11 -32.83 10.02
N LYS A 880 -14.85 -32.94 9.60
CA LYS A 880 -14.24 -32.13 8.55
C LYS A 880 -13.50 -33.05 7.57
N ALA A 881 -13.75 -32.90 6.28
CA ALA A 881 -13.08 -33.67 5.23
C ALA A 881 -12.36 -32.73 4.28
N TRP A 882 -11.15 -33.11 3.87
CA TRP A 882 -10.34 -32.39 2.89
C TRP A 882 -10.12 -33.26 1.67
N ASP A 883 -10.16 -32.66 0.50
CA ASP A 883 -9.67 -33.29 -0.72
C ASP A 883 -8.13 -33.17 -0.85
N ASN A 884 -7.58 -33.68 -1.94
CA ASN A 884 -6.15 -33.59 -2.21
C ASN A 884 -5.70 -32.19 -2.64
N ASN A 885 -6.59 -31.30 -3.10
CA ASN A 885 -6.26 -29.90 -3.36
C ASN A 885 -6.43 -28.97 -2.13
N GLN A 886 -6.79 -29.51 -0.95
CA GLN A 886 -7.09 -28.80 0.31
C GLN A 886 -8.42 -28.03 0.34
N ASN A 887 -9.34 -28.26 -0.60
CA ASN A 887 -10.73 -27.86 -0.37
C ASN A 887 -11.31 -28.74 0.73
N PHE A 888 -12.23 -28.20 1.52
CA PHE A 888 -12.79 -28.94 2.65
C PHE A 888 -14.27 -28.69 2.83
N ASN A 889 -14.91 -29.63 3.51
CA ASN A 889 -16.31 -29.58 3.90
C ASN A 889 -16.46 -30.04 5.34
N GLU A 890 -17.45 -29.49 6.03
CA GLU A 890 -17.74 -29.79 7.44
C GLU A 890 -19.17 -30.28 7.62
N LYS A 891 -19.39 -31.12 8.63
CA LYS A 891 -20.72 -31.64 8.96
C LYS A 891 -20.90 -31.75 10.47
N TYR A 892 -21.89 -31.03 10.99
CA TYR A 892 -22.24 -31.06 12.40
C TYR A 892 -23.39 -32.03 12.68
N ILE A 893 -23.25 -32.87 13.72
CA ILE A 893 -24.34 -33.69 14.25
C ILE A 893 -24.41 -33.62 15.78
N GLU A 894 -25.63 -33.62 16.30
CA GLU A 894 -25.92 -33.83 17.73
C GLU A 894 -26.41 -35.28 17.92
N LEU A 895 -25.66 -36.08 18.67
CA LEU A 895 -25.97 -37.49 18.96
C LEU A 895 -26.49 -37.65 20.40
N LYS A 896 -27.74 -38.10 20.53
CA LYS A 896 -28.41 -38.31 21.82
C LYS A 896 -28.54 -39.79 22.15
N ILE A 897 -27.94 -40.26 23.24
CA ILE A 897 -27.99 -41.66 23.68
C ILE A 897 -28.51 -41.74 25.11
N ASP A 898 -29.59 -42.47 25.32
CA ASP A 898 -30.10 -42.77 26.65
C ASP A 898 -30.62 -44.21 26.67
N LYS A 899 -29.84 -45.10 27.28
CA LYS A 899 -30.18 -46.51 27.50
C LYS A 899 -30.72 -46.75 28.91
N THR A 900 -30.65 -45.74 29.78
CA THR A 900 -30.97 -45.89 31.19
C THR A 900 -32.46 -45.77 31.37
N LYS A 901 -33.06 -46.79 32.00
CA LYS A 901 -34.48 -46.75 32.30
C LYS A 901 -34.77 -45.71 33.38
N PRO A 902 -35.89 -44.96 33.29
CA PRO A 902 -36.34 -44.07 34.35
C PRO A 902 -36.53 -44.82 35.67
N THR A 903 -36.27 -44.17 36.79
CA THR A 903 -36.41 -44.75 38.13
C THR A 903 -37.80 -44.51 38.71
N ILE A 904 -38.30 -45.47 39.52
CA ILE A 904 -39.55 -45.33 40.29
C ILE A 904 -39.23 -45.56 41.77
N ALA A 905 -39.37 -44.54 42.60
CA ALA A 905 -39.35 -44.66 44.05
C ALA A 905 -40.78 -44.71 44.58
N LEU A 906 -41.19 -45.83 45.18
CA LEU A 906 -42.53 -46.06 45.72
C LEU A 906 -42.48 -46.11 47.25
N SER A 907 -43.43 -45.47 47.93
CA SER A 907 -43.54 -45.54 49.40
C SER A 907 -43.75 -46.98 49.90
N THR A 908 -43.25 -47.28 51.11
CA THR A 908 -43.23 -48.65 51.64
C THR A 908 -44.63 -49.14 52.00
N MET A 909 -45.05 -50.27 51.41
CA MET A 909 -46.39 -50.85 51.57
C MET A 909 -46.31 -52.29 52.10
N ASN A 910 -45.83 -52.46 53.33
CA ASN A 910 -45.47 -53.76 53.91
C ASN A 910 -46.48 -54.28 54.95
N ARG A 911 -47.77 -53.96 54.81
CA ARG A 911 -48.81 -54.46 55.71
C ARG A 911 -50.06 -54.93 54.97
N VAL A 912 -50.90 -55.68 55.68
CA VAL A 912 -52.25 -56.04 55.24
C VAL A 912 -53.18 -54.86 55.52
N TYR A 913 -54.03 -54.52 54.56
CA TYR A 913 -54.95 -53.39 54.63
C TYR A 913 -56.38 -53.86 54.93
N ALA A 914 -57.18 -53.02 55.57
CA ALA A 914 -58.59 -53.31 55.84
C ALA A 914 -59.46 -53.06 54.61
N TYR A 915 -60.50 -53.87 54.42
CA TYR A 915 -61.55 -53.56 53.45
C TYR A 915 -62.20 -52.20 53.79
N GLY A 916 -62.26 -51.30 52.81
CA GLY A 916 -62.76 -49.94 52.97
C GLY A 916 -61.76 -48.92 53.54
N GLU A 917 -60.51 -49.32 53.84
CA GLU A 917 -59.42 -48.40 54.24
C GLU A 917 -59.10 -47.43 53.11
N GLU A 918 -58.79 -46.18 53.48
CA GLU A 918 -58.29 -45.16 52.59
C GLU A 918 -56.76 -45.21 52.55
N LEU A 919 -56.20 -45.41 51.36
CA LEU A 919 -54.77 -45.58 51.13
C LEU A 919 -54.26 -44.46 50.23
N SER A 920 -53.31 -43.66 50.71
CA SER A 920 -52.55 -42.74 49.87
C SER A 920 -51.28 -43.42 49.38
N ILE A 921 -51.09 -43.47 48.06
CA ILE A 921 -49.92 -44.10 47.43
C ILE A 921 -49.06 -42.99 46.84
N GLU A 922 -47.86 -42.83 47.40
CA GLU A 922 -46.87 -41.85 46.94
C GLU A 922 -45.78 -42.54 46.13
N TYR A 923 -45.49 -41.98 44.96
CA TYR A 923 -44.37 -42.35 44.11
C TYR A 923 -43.69 -41.12 43.51
N VAL A 924 -42.39 -41.25 43.25
CA VAL A 924 -41.59 -40.28 42.51
C VAL A 924 -40.91 -41.01 41.36
N THR A 925 -41.00 -40.44 40.18
CA THR A 925 -40.29 -40.92 38.99
C THR A 925 -39.22 -39.92 38.60
N ASN A 926 -38.05 -40.41 38.22
CA ASN A 926 -36.94 -39.55 37.83
C ASN A 926 -36.14 -40.19 36.70
N ASP A 927 -35.78 -39.36 35.73
CA ASP A 927 -34.78 -39.66 34.71
C ASP A 927 -33.83 -38.47 34.60
N ASN A 928 -32.52 -38.75 34.59
CA ASN A 928 -31.50 -37.72 34.72
C ASN A 928 -31.00 -37.18 33.37
N LEU A 929 -31.37 -37.80 32.24
CA LEU A 929 -30.82 -37.45 30.93
C LEU A 929 -31.92 -37.06 29.94
N SER A 930 -32.68 -38.01 29.41
CA SER A 930 -33.78 -37.68 28.50
C SER A 930 -34.97 -37.07 29.23
N GLY A 931 -35.13 -37.34 30.52
CA GLY A 931 -36.23 -36.86 31.36
C GLY A 931 -37.48 -37.71 31.21
N VAL A 932 -38.41 -37.62 32.18
CA VAL A 932 -39.63 -38.45 32.19
C VAL A 932 -40.66 -37.92 31.20
N ALA A 933 -41.10 -38.76 30.25
CA ALA A 933 -42.14 -38.42 29.28
C ALA A 933 -43.55 -38.71 29.83
N THR A 934 -43.77 -39.92 30.34
CA THR A 934 -45.08 -40.34 30.83
C THR A 934 -44.98 -41.18 32.10
N VAL A 935 -46.00 -41.06 32.95
CA VAL A 935 -46.20 -41.91 34.13
C VAL A 935 -47.63 -42.38 34.16
N THR A 936 -47.83 -43.69 34.35
CA THR A 936 -49.15 -44.31 34.46
C THR A 936 -49.16 -45.20 35.69
N ALA A 937 -50.00 -44.85 36.67
CA ALA A 937 -50.16 -45.61 37.90
C ALA A 937 -51.58 -46.17 37.99
N GLU A 938 -51.68 -47.48 38.16
CA GLU A 938 -52.94 -48.23 38.20
C GLU A 938 -53.03 -49.09 39.46
N LEU A 939 -54.20 -49.05 40.11
CA LEU A 939 -54.59 -49.98 41.15
C LEU A 939 -55.79 -50.79 40.67
N ASP A 940 -55.64 -52.10 40.49
CA ASP A 940 -56.66 -53.01 39.93
C ASP A 940 -57.18 -52.59 38.55
N GLY A 941 -56.34 -51.94 37.74
CA GLY A 941 -56.71 -51.40 36.43
C GLY A 941 -57.39 -50.02 36.45
N LYS A 942 -57.51 -49.38 37.62
CA LYS A 942 -57.98 -47.99 37.73
C LYS A 942 -56.80 -47.03 37.93
N LEU A 943 -56.76 -45.96 37.14
CA LEU A 943 -55.73 -44.93 37.21
C LEU A 943 -55.84 -44.08 38.50
N PHE A 944 -54.69 -43.65 39.02
CA PHE A 944 -54.59 -42.72 40.15
C PHE A 944 -53.33 -41.84 40.06
N ALA A 945 -53.35 -40.67 40.71
CA ALA A 945 -52.21 -39.76 40.81
C ALA A 945 -51.38 -40.01 42.08
N SER A 946 -50.09 -39.68 42.07
CA SER A 946 -49.25 -39.76 43.28
C SER A 946 -49.84 -38.92 44.41
N GLY A 947 -49.95 -39.51 45.61
CA GLY A 947 -50.56 -38.88 46.79
C GLY A 947 -52.09 -38.92 46.83
N GLU A 948 -52.77 -39.38 45.77
CA GLU A 948 -54.22 -39.55 45.74
C GLU A 948 -54.67 -40.60 46.78
N THR A 949 -55.70 -40.26 47.55
CA THR A 949 -56.30 -41.18 48.52
C THR A 949 -57.31 -42.10 47.83
N ILE A 950 -57.05 -43.40 47.85
CA ILE A 950 -57.86 -44.42 47.20
C ILE A 950 -58.53 -45.30 48.24
N LYS A 951 -59.85 -45.47 48.14
CA LYS A 951 -60.60 -46.36 49.02
C LYS A 951 -60.56 -47.80 48.53
N LEU A 952 -60.11 -48.73 49.37
CA LEU A 952 -59.91 -50.15 49.04
C LEU A 952 -61.22 -50.96 49.11
N ASN A 953 -62.03 -50.89 48.05
CA ASN A 953 -63.37 -51.51 48.00
C ASN A 953 -63.39 -52.94 47.40
N LYS A 954 -62.25 -53.63 47.38
CA LYS A 954 -62.13 -55.02 46.88
C LYS A 954 -61.28 -55.82 47.85
N GLN A 955 -61.74 -57.01 48.24
CA GLN A 955 -60.97 -57.91 49.09
C GLN A 955 -60.04 -58.80 48.23
N GLY A 956 -58.95 -59.27 48.84
CA GLY A 956 -57.96 -60.14 48.20
C GLY A 956 -56.68 -59.41 47.79
N PHE A 957 -55.88 -60.03 46.92
CA PHE A 957 -54.68 -59.42 46.37
C PHE A 957 -55.05 -58.43 45.27
N ILE A 958 -54.81 -57.15 45.53
CA ILE A 958 -54.98 -56.07 44.56
C ILE A 958 -53.63 -55.77 43.90
N LYS A 959 -53.61 -55.72 42.57
CA LYS A 959 -52.40 -55.43 41.81
C LYS A 959 -52.21 -53.91 41.68
N LEU A 960 -51.09 -53.42 42.19
CA LEU A 960 -50.55 -52.10 41.91
C LEU A 960 -49.54 -52.23 40.76
N LYS A 961 -49.64 -51.35 39.76
CA LYS A 961 -48.65 -51.21 38.70
C LYS A 961 -48.39 -49.73 38.45
N ILE A 962 -47.13 -49.32 38.53
CA ILE A 962 -46.68 -48.00 38.11
C ILE A 962 -45.73 -48.22 36.95
N THR A 963 -46.02 -47.60 35.81
CA THR A 963 -45.18 -47.64 34.59
C THR A 963 -44.72 -46.22 34.32
N THR A 964 -43.44 -46.04 34.01
CA THR A 964 -42.89 -44.76 33.58
C THR A 964 -42.06 -44.96 32.33
N VAL A 965 -42.17 -44.01 31.42
CA VAL A 965 -41.46 -43.95 30.15
C VAL A 965 -40.74 -42.62 30.09
N ASP A 966 -39.45 -42.63 29.74
CA ASP A 966 -38.67 -41.41 29.53
C ASP A 966 -38.86 -40.85 28.11
N ASN A 967 -38.21 -39.73 27.80
CA ASN A 967 -38.29 -39.10 26.48
C ASN A 967 -37.51 -39.86 25.40
N ALA A 968 -36.59 -40.75 25.78
CA ALA A 968 -35.91 -41.67 24.87
C ALA A 968 -36.74 -42.91 24.53
N GLY A 969 -37.80 -43.20 25.29
CA GLY A 969 -38.66 -44.37 25.14
C GLY A 969 -38.29 -45.57 26.00
N ASN A 970 -37.33 -45.45 26.94
CA ASN A 970 -37.04 -46.51 27.89
C ASN A 970 -38.17 -46.64 28.91
N ILE A 971 -38.56 -47.89 29.16
CA ILE A 971 -39.71 -48.20 30.03
C ILE A 971 -39.23 -48.88 31.31
N ASN A 972 -39.67 -48.36 32.45
CA ASN A 972 -39.59 -49.04 33.73
C ASN A 972 -40.97 -49.23 34.34
N PHE A 973 -41.14 -50.27 35.15
CA PHE A 973 -42.35 -50.45 35.92
C PHE A 973 -42.10 -51.12 37.27
N VAL A 974 -42.89 -50.75 38.27
CA VAL A 974 -42.99 -51.44 39.55
C VAL A 974 -44.36 -52.09 39.63
N SER A 975 -44.40 -53.38 39.97
CA SER A 975 -45.65 -54.06 40.31
C SER A 975 -45.58 -54.70 41.69
N ARG A 976 -46.66 -54.54 42.45
CA ARG A 976 -46.84 -55.07 43.80
C ARG A 976 -48.25 -55.62 43.95
N HIS A 977 -48.41 -56.59 44.83
CA HIS A 977 -49.72 -57.01 45.30
C HIS A 977 -49.90 -56.50 46.73
N ILE A 978 -50.98 -55.78 46.98
CA ILE A 978 -51.40 -55.43 48.34
C ILE A 978 -52.54 -56.36 48.75
N LEU A 979 -52.52 -56.86 49.99
CA LEU A 979 -53.56 -57.74 50.51
C LEU A 979 -54.59 -56.93 51.28
N VAL A 980 -55.85 -57.01 50.90
CA VAL A 980 -56.99 -56.35 51.55
C VAL A 980 -57.92 -57.39 52.18
N THR A 981 -58.22 -57.28 53.48
CA THR A 981 -59.05 -58.26 54.22
C THR A 981 -59.98 -57.58 55.22
N ASP A 982 -61.03 -58.28 55.68
CA ASP A 982 -61.92 -57.81 56.75
C ASP A 982 -61.28 -57.87 58.16
N LYS A 983 -60.12 -58.53 58.29
CA LYS A 983 -59.43 -58.76 59.57
C LYS A 983 -57.91 -58.59 59.42
N PRO A 984 -57.41 -57.37 59.17
CA PRO A 984 -56.00 -57.11 58.81
C PRO A 984 -54.98 -57.50 59.90
N TYR A 985 -55.41 -57.69 61.15
CA TYR A 985 -54.53 -57.98 62.29
C TYR A 985 -54.24 -59.48 62.55
N LEU A 986 -54.76 -60.42 61.74
CA LEU A 986 -54.62 -61.86 62.02
C LEU A 986 -53.45 -62.56 61.29
N PHE A 987 -52.71 -61.89 60.41
CA PHE A 987 -51.56 -62.48 59.73
C PHE A 987 -50.24 -61.94 60.30
N ARG A 988 -49.73 -62.62 61.34
CA ARG A 988 -48.32 -62.56 61.74
C ARG A 988 -47.71 -63.96 61.60
N ARG A 989 -47.14 -64.23 60.42
CA ARG A 989 -45.85 -64.90 60.23
C ARG A 989 -45.41 -64.73 58.80
#